data_AF-A0A523S3S9-F1
#
_entry.id   AF-A0A523S3S9-F1
#
_cell.length_a   1.000
_cell.length_b   1.000
_cell.length_c   1.000
_cell.angle_alpha   90.00
_cell.angle_beta   90.00
_cell.angle_gamma   90.00
#
_symmetry.space_group_name_H-M   'P 1'
#
loop_
_entity.id
_entity.type
_entity.pdbx_description
1 polymer ?
#
loop_
_entity_poly.entity_id
_entity_poly.type
_entity_poly.pdbx_seq_one_letter_code
_entity_poly.pdbx_strand_id
1 'polypeptide(L)'
;MVAFVRGKWLIFLAVVLLVLASLILASCAAGTSKGTISGTVTNSLTGGPLIGATLTTDPAIEGVDIETDDSGSYSASLPVGIYTLTFEKQYFESYTETVSVVALEPASQHVALAPTSPVAVDAGEDEEGSPGGTATLKATAEPLDGSTVSGYEWSQTAGVAATIQNANSATPTVTLGDPAAYKAELFDHLDTLDRFMVQAVNPHSLEEAEAATFTVTVTTSSGTYSDTVDVTVDLTYVVNTGIRNVPIGLPVLLHGKIQDAYSWTLTSPSGSGAALDDSSLQNPAFTPDIAGKYILTEANSGATLDIYTGTWTGVITGQDASGQPVADAACTMCHDGSIAPDKFSPWAASGHAEILTQNIDDPQGHWSLGCASCHTVGYDTDADNNGFDEAVAAEGWEVPHGAVGNWANMLANYPDTAGLANIQCENCHGPQQSEAHMQSSPRTSISSDVCGACHGEPLRHGRFQQWEESKHADYTLAVERGTSSHCGRCHSGQGFLEWLPQLEAGNPGNIETEITWTAETVHPTTCVVCHEPHEQGKISGEPNTATVRIEGNTPLLPAGFKALGVGRGALCMTCHNTRNGAHNDAVTTTMDDHAPHVAAQADLLMGENAFFVTVGERSPHSYIEDSCTNCHMQLTPPPAELSYNLSGTNHTFEASLEICSSCHGVFDGGSLQEAIEGQLEELKTAIEQAITDEIAAQTTGRGTVTLVGVAADGSDVVITGAGAVTAVELTESHGRIAMDITVNGTTYEHVRLASDTAVGAGTLVDSAAGQTIVKAAWNYFLIHGDGSNGVHNPSFANRVLNASIDALK
;
A
#
# COMPACT_ATOMS: atom_id res chain seq x y z
N MET A 1 -1.92 -26.15 -62.54
CA MET A 1 -2.20 -25.67 -63.92
C MET A 1 -2.04 -24.16 -63.89
N VAL A 2 -0.98 -23.66 -64.55
CA VAL A 2 -0.73 -22.33 -65.14
C VAL A 2 -1.37 -21.08 -64.50
N ALA A 3 -0.50 -20.07 -64.25
CA ALA A 3 -0.69 -18.68 -63.77
C ALA A 3 -0.43 -18.48 -62.26
N PHE A 4 0.46 -17.63 -61.76
CA PHE A 4 1.36 -16.65 -62.37
C PHE A 4 2.49 -16.36 -61.35
N VAL A 5 3.75 -16.54 -61.77
CA VAL A 5 4.96 -16.13 -61.05
C VAL A 5 5.23 -14.67 -61.41
N ARG A 6 5.23 -13.76 -60.43
CA ARG A 6 6.00 -12.49 -60.34
C ARG A 6 5.36 -11.56 -59.30
N GLY A 7 6.09 -11.26 -58.21
CA GLY A 7 5.62 -10.27 -57.21
C GLY A 7 6.47 -10.11 -55.95
N LYS A 8 7.58 -10.84 -55.78
CA LYS A 8 8.46 -10.76 -54.60
C LYS A 8 9.78 -10.00 -54.80
N TRP A 9 9.82 -9.02 -55.72
CA TRP A 9 11.00 -8.16 -55.94
C TRP A 9 10.69 -6.64 -55.95
N LEU A 10 9.54 -6.21 -55.42
CA LEU A 10 9.12 -4.79 -55.42
C LEU A 10 8.98 -4.13 -54.04
N ILE A 11 9.00 -4.90 -52.94
CA ILE A 11 8.82 -4.34 -51.58
C ILE A 11 10.16 -3.92 -50.96
N PHE A 12 11.27 -4.53 -51.36
CA PHE A 12 12.62 -4.12 -50.91
C PHE A 12 13.14 -2.83 -51.57
N LEU A 13 12.50 -2.34 -52.65
CA LEU A 13 12.86 -1.07 -53.30
C LEU A 13 12.01 0.11 -52.79
N ALA A 14 10.81 -0.12 -52.24
CA ALA A 14 9.94 0.95 -51.73
C ALA A 14 10.38 1.46 -50.35
N VAL A 15 10.93 0.60 -49.50
CA VAL A 15 11.38 0.98 -48.14
C VAL A 15 12.74 1.67 -48.17
N VAL A 16 13.64 1.31 -49.10
CA VAL A 16 14.93 2.01 -49.26
C VAL A 16 14.77 3.40 -49.91
N LEU A 17 13.70 3.62 -50.68
CA LEU A 17 13.35 4.93 -51.24
C LEU A 17 12.63 5.86 -50.24
N LEU A 18 11.93 5.32 -49.23
CA LEU A 18 11.39 6.12 -48.13
C LEU A 18 12.50 6.59 -47.17
N VAL A 19 13.51 5.75 -46.89
CA VAL A 19 14.62 6.09 -45.97
C VAL A 19 15.65 7.06 -46.59
N LEU A 20 15.75 7.15 -47.92
CA LEU A 20 16.55 8.20 -48.58
C LEU A 20 15.78 9.51 -48.86
N ALA A 21 14.45 9.51 -48.79
CA ALA A 21 13.65 10.75 -48.87
C ALA A 21 13.62 11.50 -47.52
N SER A 22 13.82 10.80 -46.40
CA SER A 22 13.86 11.38 -45.05
C SER A 22 15.19 12.07 -44.70
N LEU A 23 16.25 11.95 -45.51
CA LEU A 23 17.55 12.60 -45.29
C LEU A 23 17.86 13.79 -46.22
N ILE A 24 16.91 14.23 -47.06
CA ILE A 24 17.07 15.43 -47.94
C ILE A 24 15.87 16.40 -47.80
N LEU A 25 15.29 16.53 -46.61
CA LEU A 25 14.31 17.60 -46.31
C LEU A 25 14.59 18.36 -45.00
N ALA A 26 15.76 18.15 -44.39
CA ALA A 26 16.34 19.13 -43.47
C ALA A 26 17.06 20.19 -44.33
N SER A 27 16.60 21.44 -44.25
CA SER A 27 17.07 22.65 -44.97
C SER A 27 16.38 23.02 -46.29
N CYS A 28 15.05 23.01 -46.32
CA CYS A 28 14.35 24.07 -47.05
C CYS A 28 13.97 25.16 -46.05
N ALA A 29 14.66 26.30 -46.11
CA ALA A 29 14.21 27.52 -45.47
C ALA A 29 12.74 27.76 -45.82
N ALA A 30 11.93 28.15 -44.83
CA ALA A 30 10.54 28.55 -45.02
C ALA A 30 10.44 29.42 -46.28
N GLY A 31 9.70 28.95 -47.28
CA GLY A 31 9.42 29.76 -48.46
C GLY A 31 8.80 31.08 -47.98
N THR A 32 9.25 32.21 -48.52
CA THR A 32 8.69 33.54 -48.21
C THR A 32 7.23 33.69 -48.64
N SER A 33 6.69 32.70 -49.37
CA SER A 33 5.29 32.62 -49.74
C SER A 33 4.45 32.04 -48.59
N LYS A 34 3.42 32.77 -48.18
CA LYS A 34 2.38 32.31 -47.25
C LYS A 34 1.14 31.85 -48.01
N GLY A 35 0.44 30.85 -47.48
CA GLY A 35 -0.94 30.52 -47.85
C GLY A 35 -1.92 31.10 -46.83
N THR A 36 -3.22 31.03 -47.11
CA THR A 36 -4.27 31.35 -46.14
C THR A 36 -5.08 30.08 -45.89
N ILE A 37 -5.23 29.73 -44.62
CA ILE A 37 -6.22 28.75 -44.18
C ILE A 37 -7.34 29.48 -43.47
N SER A 38 -8.57 29.17 -43.81
CA SER A 38 -9.75 29.75 -43.16
C SER A 38 -10.82 28.70 -42.99
N GLY A 39 -11.76 28.94 -42.10
CA GLY A 39 -12.73 27.93 -41.76
C GLY A 39 -13.77 28.41 -40.79
N THR A 40 -14.66 27.50 -40.42
CA THR A 40 -15.62 27.72 -39.34
C THR A 40 -15.56 26.58 -38.37
N VAL A 41 -15.61 26.87 -37.08
CA VAL A 41 -15.79 25.89 -36.01
C VAL A 41 -17.23 26.03 -35.50
N THR A 42 -17.94 24.90 -35.46
CA THR A 42 -19.35 24.84 -35.07
C THR A 42 -19.58 23.79 -33.99
N ASN A 43 -20.66 23.93 -33.24
CA ASN A 43 -21.12 22.93 -32.30
C ASN A 43 -21.83 21.81 -33.07
N SER A 44 -21.39 20.57 -32.91
CA SER A 44 -21.94 19.44 -33.67
C SER A 44 -23.41 19.11 -33.33
N LEU A 45 -23.89 19.46 -32.13
CA LEU A 45 -25.26 19.20 -31.68
C LEU A 45 -26.26 20.23 -32.24
N THR A 46 -25.88 21.51 -32.23
CA THR A 46 -26.79 22.62 -32.61
C THR A 46 -26.53 23.17 -34.00
N GLY A 47 -25.35 22.93 -34.56
CA GLY A 47 -24.87 23.56 -35.80
C GLY A 47 -24.54 25.05 -35.64
N GLY A 48 -24.59 25.60 -34.42
CA GLY A 48 -24.27 26.99 -34.13
C GLY A 48 -22.76 27.27 -34.17
N PRO A 49 -22.34 28.53 -34.37
CA PRO A 49 -20.92 28.89 -34.35
C PRO A 49 -20.31 28.74 -32.95
N LEU A 50 -19.08 28.23 -32.86
CA LEU A 50 -18.30 28.23 -31.62
C LEU A 50 -17.37 29.43 -31.58
N ILE A 51 -17.62 30.35 -30.66
CA ILE A 51 -16.87 31.59 -30.47
C ILE A 51 -15.68 31.33 -29.55
N GLY A 52 -14.48 31.82 -29.90
CA GLY A 52 -13.28 31.65 -29.09
C GLY A 52 -12.83 30.19 -28.95
N ALA A 53 -13.03 29.37 -29.98
CA ALA A 53 -12.35 28.08 -30.12
C ALA A 53 -10.92 28.35 -30.60
N THR A 54 -9.93 27.78 -29.91
CA THR A 54 -8.52 27.98 -30.22
C THR A 54 -8.08 27.01 -31.33
N LEU A 55 -7.17 27.46 -32.18
CA LEU A 55 -6.53 26.66 -33.20
C LEU A 55 -5.00 26.76 -33.04
N THR A 56 -4.36 25.63 -32.76
CA THR A 56 -2.90 25.50 -32.70
C THR A 56 -2.36 24.69 -33.88
N THR A 57 -1.08 24.86 -34.22
CA THR A 57 -0.44 24.19 -35.37
C THR A 57 0.84 23.48 -34.97
N ASP A 58 1.13 22.32 -35.56
CA ASP A 58 2.41 21.62 -35.47
C ASP A 58 3.02 21.44 -36.88
N PRO A 59 4.20 22.00 -37.19
CA PRO A 59 5.07 22.77 -36.30
C PRO A 59 4.47 24.11 -35.87
N ALA A 60 4.73 24.49 -34.60
CA ALA A 60 4.26 25.75 -34.02
C ALA A 60 4.83 26.98 -34.74
N ILE A 61 3.98 28.00 -34.91
CA ILE A 61 4.37 29.27 -35.54
C ILE A 61 4.27 30.38 -34.50
N GLU A 62 5.40 31.00 -34.19
CA GLU A 62 5.51 32.08 -33.23
C GLU A 62 4.69 33.31 -33.67
N GLY A 63 3.81 33.81 -32.78
CA GLY A 63 2.99 35.01 -32.99
C GLY A 63 1.69 34.81 -33.78
N VAL A 64 1.19 33.57 -33.87
CA VAL A 64 -0.08 33.23 -34.50
C VAL A 64 -1.00 32.53 -33.47
N ASP A 65 -1.71 33.33 -32.69
CA ASP A 65 -2.80 32.86 -31.83
C ASP A 65 -4.12 33.00 -32.59
N ILE A 66 -4.76 31.88 -32.91
CA ILE A 66 -5.96 31.86 -33.74
C ILE A 66 -7.14 31.44 -32.87
N GLU A 67 -8.06 32.37 -32.67
CA GLU A 67 -9.37 32.11 -32.07
C GLU A 67 -10.47 32.38 -33.10
N THR A 68 -11.55 31.61 -33.02
CA THR A 68 -12.73 31.88 -33.83
C THR A 68 -13.46 33.13 -33.38
N ASP A 69 -13.96 33.90 -34.35
CA ASP A 69 -14.76 35.10 -34.10
C ASP A 69 -16.21 34.78 -33.70
N ASP A 70 -17.04 35.82 -33.56
CA ASP A 70 -18.46 35.72 -33.19
C ASP A 70 -19.31 34.87 -34.17
N SER A 71 -18.80 34.63 -35.38
CA SER A 71 -19.43 33.79 -36.39
C SER A 71 -18.87 32.37 -36.42
N GLY A 72 -17.99 32.03 -35.46
CA GLY A 72 -17.24 30.78 -35.42
C GLY A 72 -16.18 30.70 -36.52
N SER A 73 -15.89 31.80 -37.22
CA SER A 73 -14.95 31.80 -38.33
C SER A 73 -13.53 32.04 -37.84
N TYR A 74 -12.56 31.41 -38.48
CA TYR A 74 -11.14 31.71 -38.28
C TYR A 74 -10.45 31.89 -39.62
N SER A 75 -9.34 32.63 -39.62
CA SER A 75 -8.48 32.80 -40.79
C SER A 75 -7.05 33.08 -40.35
N ALA A 76 -6.10 32.33 -40.91
CA ALA A 76 -4.69 32.44 -40.58
C ALA A 76 -3.82 32.37 -41.83
N SER A 77 -2.78 33.20 -41.86
CA SER A 77 -1.79 33.19 -42.93
C SER A 77 -0.52 32.48 -42.48
N LEU A 78 -0.42 31.21 -42.88
CA LEU A 78 0.68 30.31 -42.50
C LEU A 78 1.70 30.20 -43.64
N PRO A 79 2.99 29.98 -43.35
CA PRO A 79 3.97 29.59 -44.38
C PRO A 79 3.49 28.36 -45.17
N VAL A 80 3.97 28.21 -46.41
CA VAL A 80 3.69 26.99 -47.18
C VAL A 80 4.35 25.80 -46.51
N GLY A 81 3.57 24.77 -46.21
CA GLY A 81 4.00 23.61 -45.43
C GLY A 81 2.86 22.65 -45.12
N ILE A 82 3.17 21.56 -44.42
CA ILE A 82 2.17 20.63 -43.88
C ILE A 82 2.09 20.90 -42.38
N TYR A 83 0.88 21.10 -41.88
CA TYR A 83 0.61 21.38 -40.48
C TYR A 83 -0.42 20.40 -39.93
N THR A 84 -0.20 19.93 -38.72
CA THR A 84 -1.26 19.32 -37.92
C THR A 84 -1.95 20.43 -37.14
N LEU A 85 -3.25 20.59 -37.37
CA LEU A 85 -4.11 21.60 -36.76
C LEU A 85 -4.86 20.98 -35.60
N THR A 86 -4.82 21.58 -34.42
CA THR A 86 -5.58 21.14 -33.25
C THR A 86 -6.56 22.23 -32.85
N PHE A 87 -7.84 21.90 -32.80
CA PHE A 87 -8.95 22.77 -32.44
C PHE A 87 -9.47 22.40 -31.04
N GLU A 88 -9.55 23.38 -30.15
CA GLU A 88 -9.95 23.17 -28.76
C GLU A 88 -10.94 24.24 -28.28
N LYS A 89 -11.87 23.82 -27.42
CA LYS A 89 -12.79 24.70 -26.70
C LYS A 89 -13.18 24.01 -25.40
N GLN A 90 -13.28 24.76 -24.30
CA GLN A 90 -13.76 24.24 -23.02
C GLN A 90 -15.12 23.53 -23.20
N TYR A 91 -15.27 22.34 -22.61
CA TYR A 91 -16.44 21.45 -22.73
C TYR A 91 -16.65 20.78 -24.10
N PHE A 92 -15.69 20.85 -25.02
CA PHE A 92 -15.71 20.15 -26.31
C PHE A 92 -14.51 19.21 -26.46
N GLU A 93 -14.72 18.10 -27.19
CA GLU A 93 -13.64 17.21 -27.58
C GLU A 93 -12.65 17.93 -28.51
N SER A 94 -11.34 17.79 -28.25
CA SER A 94 -10.30 18.31 -29.13
C SER A 94 -10.36 17.62 -30.49
N TYR A 95 -10.23 18.37 -31.58
CA TYR A 95 -10.18 17.82 -32.94
C TYR A 95 -8.85 18.14 -33.60
N THR A 96 -8.20 17.11 -34.16
CA THR A 96 -6.92 17.28 -34.86
C THR A 96 -6.99 16.77 -36.30
N GLU A 97 -6.44 17.54 -37.24
CA GLU A 97 -6.34 17.16 -38.66
C GLU A 97 -5.09 17.72 -39.32
N THR A 98 -4.50 16.97 -40.25
CA THR A 98 -3.32 17.40 -41.03
C THR A 98 -3.73 18.10 -42.32
N VAL A 99 -3.29 19.34 -42.51
CA VAL A 99 -3.58 20.17 -43.69
C VAL A 99 -2.30 20.59 -44.40
N SER A 100 -2.32 20.62 -45.72
CA SER A 100 -1.25 21.18 -46.55
C SER A 100 -1.59 22.62 -46.97
N VAL A 101 -0.76 23.58 -46.57
CA VAL A 101 -0.88 25.00 -46.93
C VAL A 101 0.00 25.27 -48.15
N VAL A 102 -0.61 25.76 -49.25
CA VAL A 102 0.07 26.02 -50.53
C VAL A 102 -0.05 27.51 -50.90
N ALA A 103 0.94 28.07 -51.62
CA ALA A 103 0.93 29.48 -51.97
C ALA A 103 -0.18 29.80 -52.98
N LEU A 104 -0.90 30.90 -52.76
CA LEU A 104 -1.95 31.43 -53.66
C LEU A 104 -3.18 30.51 -53.84
N GLU A 105 -3.29 29.42 -53.08
CA GLU A 105 -4.48 28.58 -52.98
C GLU A 105 -5.03 28.65 -51.54
N PRO A 106 -6.23 29.22 -51.32
CA PRO A 106 -6.83 29.24 -50.00
C PRO A 106 -7.28 27.83 -49.61
N ALA A 107 -6.86 27.36 -48.44
CA ALA A 107 -7.35 26.12 -47.84
C ALA A 107 -8.57 26.44 -46.97
N SER A 108 -9.65 25.66 -47.12
CA SER A 108 -10.86 25.81 -46.30
C SER A 108 -11.05 24.57 -45.45
N GLN A 109 -11.14 24.75 -44.13
CA GLN A 109 -11.36 23.64 -43.21
C GLN A 109 -12.49 23.98 -42.23
N HIS A 110 -13.57 23.22 -42.26
CA HIS A 110 -14.72 23.43 -41.38
C HIS A 110 -14.80 22.29 -40.38
N VAL A 111 -14.87 22.63 -39.11
CA VAL A 111 -14.86 21.67 -38.01
C VAL A 111 -16.16 21.79 -37.24
N ALA A 112 -16.75 20.65 -36.89
CA ALA A 112 -17.84 20.58 -35.94
C ALA A 112 -17.32 19.87 -34.69
N LEU A 113 -17.06 20.61 -33.62
CA LEU A 113 -16.60 20.03 -32.36
C LEU A 113 -17.78 19.43 -31.62
N ALA A 114 -17.59 18.23 -31.07
CA ALA A 114 -18.59 17.57 -30.24
C ALA A 114 -18.45 18.04 -28.79
N PRO A 115 -19.54 18.51 -28.15
CA PRO A 115 -19.57 18.69 -26.71
C PRO A 115 -19.23 17.37 -26.00
N THR A 116 -18.46 17.45 -24.92
CA THR A 116 -18.20 16.28 -24.05
C THR A 116 -19.46 15.84 -23.29
N SER A 117 -20.40 16.79 -23.08
CA SER A 117 -21.75 16.56 -22.55
C SER A 117 -22.76 17.51 -23.22
N PRO A 118 -24.04 17.13 -23.41
CA PRO A 118 -25.07 18.03 -23.92
C PRO A 118 -25.28 19.30 -23.08
N VAL A 119 -25.02 19.23 -21.78
CA VAL A 119 -25.03 20.36 -20.85
C VAL A 119 -23.77 20.26 -20.00
N ALA A 120 -22.97 21.31 -20.00
CA ALA A 120 -21.84 21.44 -19.06
C ALA A 120 -22.40 21.96 -17.74
N VAL A 121 -22.16 21.22 -16.65
CA VAL A 121 -22.45 21.64 -15.29
C VAL A 121 -21.11 21.79 -14.59
N ASP A 122 -20.98 22.87 -13.84
CA ASP A 122 -19.80 23.22 -13.05
C ASP A 122 -20.30 23.55 -11.65
N ALA A 123 -19.89 22.79 -10.64
CA ALA A 123 -20.30 22.98 -9.25
C ALA A 123 -19.62 24.19 -8.56
N GLY A 124 -18.62 24.79 -9.20
CA GLY A 124 -17.78 25.85 -8.66
C GLY A 124 -16.40 25.34 -8.24
N GLU A 125 -15.53 26.26 -7.84
CA GLU A 125 -14.25 25.93 -7.21
C GLU A 125 -14.49 25.36 -5.81
N ASP A 126 -13.58 24.50 -5.34
CA ASP A 126 -13.56 24.01 -3.96
C ASP A 126 -13.47 25.18 -2.99
N GLU A 127 -14.15 25.06 -1.85
CA GLU A 127 -14.23 26.12 -0.85
C GLU A 127 -13.56 25.64 0.46
N GLU A 128 -13.10 26.59 1.28
CA GLU A 128 -12.56 26.29 2.61
C GLU A 128 -13.58 26.63 3.71
N GLY A 129 -13.53 25.87 4.79
CA GLY A 129 -14.44 26.00 5.93
C GLY A 129 -13.76 25.72 7.26
N SER A 130 -14.54 25.92 8.33
CA SER A 130 -14.17 25.51 9.68
C SER A 130 -15.35 24.80 10.34
N PRO A 131 -15.13 23.94 11.34
CA PRO A 131 -16.22 23.25 12.01
C PRO A 131 -17.28 24.21 12.57
N GLY A 132 -18.55 23.95 12.26
CA GLY A 132 -19.70 24.78 12.60
C GLY A 132 -19.84 26.06 11.75
N GLY A 133 -18.91 26.29 10.82
CA GLY A 133 -18.89 27.41 9.90
C GLY A 133 -19.88 27.27 8.74
N THR A 134 -19.85 28.24 7.83
CA THR A 134 -20.69 28.24 6.63
C THR A 134 -19.89 28.54 5.38
N ALA A 135 -20.16 27.82 4.29
CA ALA A 135 -19.60 28.07 2.96
C ALA A 135 -20.73 28.35 1.94
N THR A 136 -20.42 29.04 0.84
CA THR A 136 -21.38 29.34 -0.23
C THR A 136 -20.92 28.72 -1.53
N LEU A 137 -21.63 27.69 -1.98
CA LEU A 137 -21.33 27.00 -3.24
C LEU A 137 -21.88 27.79 -4.42
N LYS A 138 -21.28 27.65 -5.61
CA LYS A 138 -21.68 28.42 -6.80
C LYS A 138 -21.66 27.56 -8.06
N ALA A 139 -22.81 27.00 -8.42
CA ALA A 139 -22.94 26.25 -9.65
C ALA A 139 -23.21 27.13 -10.87
N THR A 140 -22.67 26.73 -12.01
CA THR A 140 -23.07 27.20 -13.33
C THR A 140 -23.52 26.05 -14.22
N ALA A 141 -24.33 26.37 -15.23
CA ALA A 141 -24.80 25.39 -16.19
C ALA A 141 -24.88 26.03 -17.58
N GLU A 142 -24.20 25.43 -18.56
CA GLU A 142 -24.17 25.87 -19.94
C GLU A 142 -24.79 24.79 -20.84
N PRO A 143 -26.03 24.98 -21.31
CA PRO A 143 -26.65 24.12 -22.31
C PRO A 143 -25.95 24.22 -23.68
N LEU A 144 -25.24 23.17 -24.07
CA LEU A 144 -24.53 23.08 -25.35
C LEU A 144 -25.40 22.46 -26.46
N ASP A 145 -26.51 21.82 -26.09
CA ASP A 145 -27.49 21.21 -26.99
C ASP A 145 -28.68 22.13 -27.34
N GLY A 146 -28.68 23.37 -26.82
CA GLY A 146 -29.78 24.33 -26.99
C GLY A 146 -30.97 24.10 -26.04
N SER A 147 -30.82 23.24 -25.04
CA SER A 147 -31.80 23.08 -23.95
C SER A 147 -31.84 24.30 -23.04
N THR A 148 -32.81 24.33 -22.12
CA THR A 148 -32.96 25.41 -21.13
C THR A 148 -32.88 24.84 -19.72
N VAL A 149 -32.14 25.53 -18.85
CA VAL A 149 -32.04 25.19 -17.42
C VAL A 149 -33.35 25.55 -16.71
N SER A 150 -33.86 24.63 -15.89
CA SER A 150 -35.14 24.75 -15.19
C SER A 150 -35.05 24.64 -13.67
N GLY A 151 -33.95 24.12 -13.13
CA GLY A 151 -33.70 24.05 -11.70
C GLY A 151 -32.33 23.51 -11.34
N TYR A 152 -31.95 23.78 -10.09
CA TYR A 152 -30.78 23.21 -9.40
C TYR A 152 -31.30 22.38 -8.22
N GLU A 153 -30.54 21.37 -7.82
CA GLU A 153 -30.79 20.59 -6.61
C GLU A 153 -29.45 20.15 -6.03
N TRP A 154 -29.19 20.53 -4.78
CA TRP A 154 -27.96 20.21 -4.07
C TRP A 154 -28.17 19.13 -3.02
N SER A 155 -27.25 18.17 -2.98
CA SER A 155 -27.18 17.13 -1.96
C SER A 155 -25.74 16.91 -1.53
N GLN A 156 -25.52 16.61 -0.25
CA GLN A 156 -24.23 16.12 0.23
C GLN A 156 -24.09 14.63 -0.10
N THR A 157 -22.91 14.21 -0.55
CA THR A 157 -22.62 12.81 -0.93
C THR A 157 -21.54 12.15 -0.08
N ALA A 158 -20.67 12.92 0.57
CA ALA A 158 -19.63 12.42 1.45
C ALA A 158 -19.31 13.41 2.58
N GLY A 159 -18.60 12.92 3.61
CA GLY A 159 -18.14 13.69 4.76
C GLY A 159 -19.19 13.93 5.85
N VAL A 160 -18.79 14.70 6.86
CA VAL A 160 -19.61 15.04 8.02
C VAL A 160 -20.90 15.74 7.63
N ALA A 161 -22.03 15.28 8.16
CA ALA A 161 -23.35 15.80 7.83
C ALA A 161 -23.45 17.33 7.97
N ALA A 162 -23.73 18.00 6.85
CA ALA A 162 -23.94 19.43 6.73
C ALA A 162 -25.41 19.79 6.45
N THR A 163 -25.82 21.01 6.80
CA THR A 163 -27.15 21.53 6.46
C THR A 163 -27.09 22.43 5.23
N ILE A 164 -27.84 22.10 4.18
CA ILE A 164 -27.90 22.89 2.94
C ILE A 164 -29.12 23.82 2.97
N GLN A 165 -28.87 25.13 2.92
CA GLN A 165 -29.89 26.16 2.82
C GLN A 165 -30.03 26.62 1.37
N ASN A 166 -31.28 26.77 0.91
CA ASN A 166 -31.60 27.10 -0.49
C ASN A 166 -31.01 26.09 -1.49
N ALA A 167 -31.13 24.79 -1.19
CA ALA A 167 -30.61 23.70 -2.02
C ALA A 167 -31.12 23.69 -3.48
N ASN A 168 -32.13 24.48 -3.82
CA ASN A 168 -32.65 24.62 -5.18
C ASN A 168 -32.14 25.88 -5.93
N SER A 169 -31.15 26.56 -5.37
CA SER A 169 -30.47 27.72 -5.94
C SER A 169 -29.17 27.30 -6.64
N ALA A 170 -28.74 28.09 -7.62
CA ALA A 170 -27.37 28.02 -8.13
C ALA A 170 -26.32 28.41 -7.07
N THR A 171 -26.75 29.08 -5.99
CA THR A 171 -25.89 29.56 -4.90
C THR A 171 -26.45 29.18 -3.53
N PRO A 172 -26.39 27.90 -3.12
CA PRO A 172 -26.80 27.48 -1.79
C PRO A 172 -25.76 27.92 -0.74
N THR A 173 -26.19 27.96 0.52
CA THR A 173 -25.28 28.11 1.66
C THR A 173 -25.29 26.83 2.46
N VAL A 174 -24.11 26.26 2.73
CA VAL A 174 -23.95 25.07 3.57
C VAL A 174 -23.51 25.49 4.97
N THR A 175 -24.03 24.82 5.99
CA THR A 175 -23.57 24.94 7.38
C THR A 175 -22.93 23.60 7.76
N LEU A 176 -21.64 23.64 8.06
CA LEU A 176 -20.81 22.45 8.31
C LEU A 176 -21.08 21.87 9.71
N GLY A 177 -20.72 20.60 9.90
CA GLY A 177 -20.84 19.90 11.19
C GLY A 177 -19.99 20.54 12.30
N ASP A 178 -20.31 20.27 13.56
CA ASP A 178 -19.57 20.80 14.70
C ASP A 178 -18.21 20.08 14.92
N PRO A 179 -17.30 20.61 15.75
CA PRO A 179 -15.99 19.98 15.99
C PRO A 179 -16.07 18.53 16.49
N ALA A 180 -17.12 18.17 17.23
CA ALA A 180 -17.24 16.81 17.77
C ALA A 180 -17.61 15.81 16.67
N ALA A 181 -18.42 16.22 15.69
CA ALA A 181 -18.75 15.40 14.53
C ALA A 181 -17.53 15.15 13.64
N TYR A 182 -16.73 16.18 13.36
CA TYR A 182 -15.47 16.02 12.61
C TYR A 182 -14.42 15.19 13.34
N LYS A 183 -14.32 15.32 14.66
CA LYS A 183 -13.45 14.44 15.46
C LYS A 183 -13.89 12.99 15.37
N ALA A 184 -15.21 12.72 15.41
CA ALA A 184 -15.73 11.36 15.24
C ALA A 184 -15.38 10.80 13.86
N GLU A 185 -15.58 11.60 12.80
CA GLU A 185 -15.20 11.23 11.43
C GLU A 185 -13.71 10.89 11.32
N LEU A 186 -12.82 11.70 11.91
CA LEU A 186 -11.39 11.38 11.95
C LEU A 186 -11.11 10.02 12.60
N PHE A 187 -11.79 9.67 13.69
CA PHE A 187 -11.63 8.35 14.31
C PHE A 187 -12.25 7.20 13.51
N ASP A 188 -13.24 7.47 12.66
CA ASP A 188 -13.79 6.46 11.75
C ASP A 188 -12.81 6.12 10.61
N HIS A 189 -11.91 7.05 10.25
CA HIS A 189 -10.85 6.85 9.26
C HIS A 189 -9.50 6.38 9.83
N LEU A 190 -9.34 6.33 11.16
CA LEU A 190 -8.11 5.87 11.81
C LEU A 190 -8.24 4.42 12.29
N ASP A 191 -7.17 3.62 12.17
CA ASP A 191 -7.12 2.32 12.83
C ASP A 191 -6.95 2.50 14.35
N THR A 192 -8.07 2.37 15.08
CA THR A 192 -8.08 2.50 16.54
C THR A 192 -7.89 1.16 17.22
N LEU A 193 -6.93 1.12 18.13
CA LEU A 193 -6.57 -0.10 18.86
C LEU A 193 -7.13 -0.03 20.27
N ASP A 194 -7.68 -1.13 20.78
CA ASP A 194 -8.28 -1.22 22.12
C ASP A 194 -7.24 -1.14 23.26
N ARG A 195 -6.57 0.01 23.37
CA ARG A 195 -5.48 0.32 24.30
C ARG A 195 -5.34 1.82 24.53
N PHE A 196 -4.68 2.19 25.63
CA PHE A 196 -4.36 3.60 25.92
C PHE A 196 -3.11 4.06 25.16
N MET A 197 -3.24 5.09 24.34
CA MET A 197 -2.13 5.61 23.53
C MET A 197 -2.30 7.09 23.17
N VAL A 198 -1.23 7.68 22.63
CA VAL A 198 -1.35 8.85 21.77
C VAL A 198 -1.82 8.33 20.42
N GLN A 199 -2.92 8.84 19.91
CA GLN A 199 -3.46 8.48 18.61
C GLN A 199 -2.61 9.13 17.53
N ALA A 200 -2.00 8.30 16.68
CA ALA A 200 -1.37 8.80 15.48
C ALA A 200 -2.42 9.31 14.49
N VAL A 201 -2.05 10.33 13.71
CA VAL A 201 -2.88 10.89 12.65
C VAL A 201 -2.04 10.88 11.38
N ASN A 202 -2.49 10.16 10.36
CA ASN A 202 -1.86 10.13 9.04
C ASN A 202 -2.55 11.14 8.10
N PRO A 203 -1.87 11.59 7.03
CA PRO A 203 -2.42 12.59 6.10
C PRO A 203 -3.77 12.18 5.49
N HIS A 204 -3.89 10.95 5.00
CA HIS A 204 -5.13 10.46 4.37
C HIS A 204 -6.34 10.53 5.30
N SER A 205 -6.24 9.99 6.50
CA SER A 205 -7.36 9.98 7.44
C SER A 205 -7.74 11.40 7.89
N LEU A 206 -6.78 12.33 7.92
CA LEU A 206 -7.05 13.73 8.18
C LEU A 206 -7.81 14.35 7.00
N GLU A 207 -7.27 14.26 5.79
CA GLU A 207 -7.89 14.79 4.56
C GLU A 207 -9.31 14.26 4.33
N GLU A 208 -9.54 12.96 4.51
CA GLU A 208 -10.87 12.34 4.39
C GLU A 208 -11.85 12.87 5.44
N ALA A 209 -11.37 13.11 6.67
CA ALA A 209 -12.20 13.69 7.72
C ALA A 209 -12.53 15.17 7.45
N GLU A 210 -11.62 15.90 6.81
CA GLU A 210 -11.77 17.32 6.47
C GLU A 210 -12.67 17.55 5.25
N ALA A 211 -12.82 16.55 4.38
CA ALA A 211 -13.60 16.66 3.15
C ALA A 211 -15.11 16.60 3.38
N ALA A 212 -15.85 17.55 2.81
CA ALA A 212 -17.31 17.48 2.67
C ALA A 212 -17.73 17.69 1.21
N THR A 213 -18.16 16.62 0.55
CA THR A 213 -18.51 16.65 -0.89
C THR A 213 -19.98 16.94 -1.13
N PHE A 214 -20.25 17.90 -2.01
CA PHE A 214 -21.59 18.28 -2.44
C PHE A 214 -21.78 18.06 -3.93
N THR A 215 -22.89 17.42 -4.31
CA THR A 215 -23.31 17.27 -5.70
C THR A 215 -24.39 18.29 -6.03
N VAL A 216 -24.22 19.00 -7.14
CA VAL A 216 -25.31 19.75 -7.78
C VAL A 216 -25.90 18.92 -8.91
N THR A 217 -27.22 18.80 -8.95
CA THR A 217 -27.97 18.26 -10.09
C THR A 217 -28.74 19.39 -10.76
N VAL A 218 -28.45 19.63 -12.02
CA VAL A 218 -29.11 20.63 -12.86
C VAL A 218 -30.14 19.94 -13.75
N THR A 219 -31.39 20.37 -13.65
CA THR A 219 -32.47 19.88 -14.52
C THR A 219 -32.64 20.80 -15.71
N THR A 220 -32.50 20.27 -16.92
CA THR A 220 -32.77 20.98 -18.17
C THR A 220 -33.95 20.37 -18.91
N SER A 221 -34.36 21.01 -20.02
CA SER A 221 -35.36 20.44 -20.92
C SER A 221 -34.91 19.18 -21.67
N SER A 222 -33.61 18.83 -21.64
CA SER A 222 -33.05 17.63 -22.29
C SER A 222 -32.68 16.49 -21.34
N GLY A 223 -32.55 16.76 -20.03
CA GLY A 223 -32.21 15.75 -19.04
C GLY A 223 -31.77 16.34 -17.71
N THR A 224 -31.07 15.54 -16.91
CA THR A 224 -30.41 15.97 -15.66
C THR A 224 -28.92 15.72 -15.78
N TYR A 225 -28.13 16.68 -15.28
CA TYR A 225 -26.68 16.68 -15.37
C TYR A 225 -26.13 17.08 -14.01
N SER A 226 -24.99 16.54 -13.61
CA SER A 226 -24.45 16.77 -12.27
C SER A 226 -22.96 17.01 -12.29
N ASP A 227 -22.51 17.67 -11.23
CA ASP A 227 -21.11 17.89 -10.91
C ASP A 227 -20.92 17.97 -9.39
N THR A 228 -19.68 17.87 -8.92
CA THR A 228 -19.33 17.87 -7.49
C THR A 228 -18.36 18.98 -7.12
N VAL A 229 -18.47 19.48 -5.89
CA VAL A 229 -17.52 20.43 -5.29
C VAL A 229 -17.28 20.02 -3.84
N ASP A 230 -16.04 20.18 -3.39
CA ASP A 230 -15.66 19.90 -2.01
C ASP A 230 -15.60 21.18 -1.17
N VAL A 231 -15.92 21.03 0.12
CA VAL A 231 -15.59 22.01 1.15
C VAL A 231 -14.59 21.38 2.10
N THR A 232 -13.33 21.83 2.05
CA THR A 232 -12.27 21.37 2.96
C THR A 232 -12.39 22.09 4.28
N VAL A 233 -12.52 21.34 5.37
CA VAL A 233 -12.73 21.86 6.71
C VAL A 233 -11.46 21.76 7.52
N ASP A 234 -10.83 22.90 7.81
CA ASP A 234 -9.60 22.98 8.59
C ASP A 234 -9.83 22.50 10.04
N LEU A 235 -9.25 21.34 10.38
CA LEU A 235 -9.32 20.78 11.72
C LEU A 235 -8.13 21.20 12.55
N THR A 236 -8.36 21.33 13.85
CA THR A 236 -7.28 21.64 14.79
C THR A 236 -6.27 20.49 14.94
N TYR A 237 -6.47 19.32 14.32
CA TYR A 237 -5.59 18.16 14.49
C TYR A 237 -4.50 18.16 13.43
N VAL A 238 -3.31 17.68 13.78
CA VAL A 238 -2.17 17.64 12.86
C VAL A 238 -1.67 16.21 12.68
N VAL A 239 -1.08 15.97 11.51
CA VAL A 239 -0.36 14.73 11.21
C VAL A 239 0.72 14.50 12.27
N ASN A 240 0.75 13.31 12.85
CA ASN A 240 1.70 12.96 13.90
C ASN A 240 1.93 11.45 13.97
N THR A 241 3.06 11.06 14.57
CA THR A 241 3.55 9.67 14.61
C THR A 241 2.98 8.82 15.75
N GLY A 242 2.13 9.39 16.62
CA GLY A 242 1.61 8.70 17.81
C GLY A 242 2.66 8.39 18.90
N ILE A 243 3.88 8.91 18.79
CA ILE A 243 4.89 8.76 19.85
C ILE A 243 4.62 9.72 21.01
N ARG A 244 5.28 9.47 22.14
CA ARG A 244 5.08 10.26 23.37
C ARG A 244 6.09 11.41 23.53
N ASN A 245 6.93 11.64 22.53
CA ASN A 245 7.85 12.78 22.47
C ASN A 245 7.37 13.73 21.38
N VAL A 246 6.72 14.83 21.77
CA VAL A 246 5.91 15.68 20.89
C VAL A 246 6.43 17.12 20.87
N PRO A 247 6.21 17.89 19.79
CA PRO A 247 6.56 19.31 19.76
C PRO A 247 5.66 20.17 20.64
N ILE A 248 6.16 21.33 21.05
CA ILE A 248 5.37 22.40 21.66
C ILE A 248 4.37 22.92 20.62
N GLY A 249 3.18 23.34 21.07
CA GLY A 249 2.22 24.06 20.24
C GLY A 249 1.32 23.19 19.39
N LEU A 250 1.65 21.90 19.21
CA LEU A 250 0.84 20.98 18.41
C LEU A 250 -0.10 20.11 19.27
N PRO A 251 -1.34 19.88 18.82
CA PRO A 251 -2.30 19.09 19.57
C PRO A 251 -1.89 17.62 19.68
N VAL A 252 -2.08 17.09 20.87
CA VAL A 252 -1.89 15.67 21.19
C VAL A 252 -3.27 15.04 21.35
N LEU A 253 -3.63 14.19 20.39
CA LEU A 253 -4.86 13.41 20.43
C LEU A 253 -4.61 12.12 21.23
N LEU A 254 -5.44 11.85 22.24
CA LEU A 254 -5.37 10.61 23.01
C LEU A 254 -6.41 9.61 22.48
N HIS A 255 -6.11 8.33 22.63
CA HIS A 255 -7.07 7.25 22.48
C HIS A 255 -7.09 6.40 23.75
N GLY A 256 -8.30 6.08 24.22
CA GLY A 256 -8.54 5.24 25.38
C GLY A 256 -9.04 3.86 24.99
N LYS A 257 -8.71 2.86 25.81
CA LYS A 257 -9.32 1.53 25.73
C LYS A 257 -10.85 1.60 25.87
N ILE A 258 -11.60 0.73 25.21
CA ILE A 258 -13.06 0.67 25.30
C ILE A 258 -13.49 0.40 26.75
N GLN A 259 -14.24 1.34 27.32
CA GLN A 259 -14.81 1.26 28.66
C GLN A 259 -16.10 2.07 28.78
N ASP A 260 -16.88 1.80 29.83
CA ASP A 260 -18.20 2.41 30.04
C ASP A 260 -18.18 3.93 30.26
N ALA A 261 -17.09 4.45 30.82
CA ALA A 261 -16.92 5.87 31.12
C ALA A 261 -15.44 6.25 31.24
N TYR A 262 -15.09 7.51 30.99
CA TYR A 262 -13.72 8.02 31.07
C TYR A 262 -13.61 9.16 32.08
N SER A 263 -12.45 9.25 32.73
CA SER A 263 -12.12 10.37 33.62
C SER A 263 -10.63 10.67 33.52
N TRP A 264 -10.27 11.39 32.47
CA TRP A 264 -8.89 11.82 32.23
C TRP A 264 -8.48 12.99 33.11
N THR A 265 -7.24 12.97 33.55
CA THR A 265 -6.61 14.08 34.28
C THR A 265 -5.27 14.41 33.64
N LEU A 266 -4.95 15.70 33.59
CA LEU A 266 -3.69 16.22 33.05
C LEU A 266 -2.90 16.89 34.17
N THR A 267 -1.69 16.41 34.41
CA THR A 267 -0.69 17.07 35.26
C THR A 267 0.38 17.70 34.36
N SER A 268 0.37 19.03 34.26
CA SER A 268 1.28 19.77 33.40
C SER A 268 2.55 20.25 34.13
N PRO A 269 3.64 20.56 33.40
CA PRO A 269 4.80 21.24 33.95
C PRO A 269 4.43 22.59 34.58
N SER A 270 5.22 23.04 35.55
CA SER A 270 5.00 24.33 36.21
C SER A 270 5.07 25.48 35.21
N GLY A 271 3.98 26.24 35.09
CA GLY A 271 3.87 27.39 34.19
C GLY A 271 3.04 27.13 32.94
N SER A 272 2.69 25.86 32.67
CA SER A 272 1.78 25.48 31.59
C SER A 272 0.34 25.87 31.89
N GLY A 273 -0.37 26.35 30.87
CA GLY A 273 -1.81 26.58 30.82
C GLY A 273 -2.58 25.50 30.05
N ALA A 274 -1.91 24.44 29.58
CA ALA A 274 -2.53 23.36 28.83
C ALA A 274 -3.66 22.68 29.63
N ALA A 275 -4.75 22.35 28.93
CA ALA A 275 -5.92 21.66 29.46
C ALA A 275 -6.47 20.68 28.43
N LEU A 276 -7.16 19.64 28.92
CA LEU A 276 -7.91 18.72 28.07
C LEU A 276 -9.17 19.41 27.54
N ASP A 277 -9.51 19.13 26.28
CA ASP A 277 -10.76 19.57 25.65
C ASP A 277 -12.00 19.03 26.36
N ASP A 278 -12.04 17.72 26.62
CA ASP A 278 -13.09 17.04 27.39
C ASP A 278 -12.56 15.75 28.05
N SER A 279 -12.31 15.84 29.36
CA SER A 279 -11.81 14.71 30.16
C SER A 279 -12.75 13.49 30.26
N SER A 280 -14.01 13.61 29.84
CA SER A 280 -15.02 12.56 29.98
C SER A 280 -15.21 11.69 28.73
N LEU A 281 -14.52 12.05 27.63
CA LEU A 281 -14.54 11.29 26.38
C LEU A 281 -13.46 10.22 26.35
N GLN A 282 -13.64 9.22 25.47
CA GLN A 282 -12.63 8.20 25.18
C GLN A 282 -11.35 8.84 24.63
N ASN A 283 -11.53 9.82 23.75
CA ASN A 283 -10.47 10.40 22.94
C ASN A 283 -10.28 11.88 23.24
N PRO A 284 -9.87 12.32 24.43
CA PRO A 284 -9.60 13.73 24.67
C PRO A 284 -8.34 14.19 23.90
N ALA A 285 -8.20 15.50 23.71
CA ALA A 285 -7.02 16.14 23.17
C ALA A 285 -6.55 17.27 24.08
N PHE A 286 -5.26 17.61 24.01
CA PHE A 286 -4.70 18.81 24.63
C PHE A 286 -3.52 19.33 23.80
N THR A 287 -3.18 20.60 23.93
CA THR A 287 -2.01 21.19 23.28
C THR A 287 -0.98 21.57 24.35
N PRO A 288 0.21 20.93 24.39
CA PRO A 288 1.28 21.30 25.30
C PRO A 288 1.86 22.65 24.87
N ASP A 289 1.91 23.60 25.79
CA ASP A 289 2.26 25.01 25.52
C ASP A 289 3.68 25.38 25.97
N ILE A 290 4.34 24.51 26.73
CA ILE A 290 5.73 24.65 27.15
C ILE A 290 6.45 23.29 27.14
N ALA A 291 7.78 23.32 27.05
CA ALA A 291 8.63 22.14 27.20
C ALA A 291 8.50 21.52 28.60
N GLY A 292 8.61 20.19 28.68
CA GLY A 292 8.60 19.43 29.93
C GLY A 292 7.75 18.17 29.84
N LYS A 293 7.57 17.51 31.00
CA LYS A 293 6.77 16.29 31.12
C LYS A 293 5.32 16.59 31.52
N TYR A 294 4.38 16.16 30.68
CA TYR A 294 2.95 16.10 30.96
C TYR A 294 2.57 14.67 31.33
N ILE A 295 1.73 14.51 32.35
CA ILE A 295 1.27 13.19 32.81
C ILE A 295 -0.23 13.12 32.68
N LEU A 296 -0.70 12.23 31.81
CA LEU A 296 -2.11 11.91 31.63
C LEU A 296 -2.44 10.71 32.49
N THR A 297 -3.55 10.75 33.22
CA THR A 297 -4.04 9.61 34.00
C THR A 297 -5.52 9.43 33.75
N GLU A 298 -5.92 8.24 33.30
CA GLU A 298 -7.32 7.84 33.20
C GLU A 298 -7.71 7.18 34.53
N ALA A 299 -8.60 7.83 35.28
CA ALA A 299 -8.85 7.48 36.68
C ALA A 299 -9.63 6.16 36.87
N ASN A 300 -10.41 5.73 35.87
CA ASN A 300 -11.22 4.51 35.99
C ASN A 300 -10.37 3.24 35.82
N SER A 301 -9.43 3.25 34.89
CA SER A 301 -8.47 2.17 34.62
C SER A 301 -7.19 2.28 35.45
N GLY A 302 -6.82 3.50 35.87
CA GLY A 302 -5.53 3.81 36.48
C GLY A 302 -4.38 3.89 35.48
N ALA A 303 -4.67 3.86 34.17
CA ALA A 303 -3.66 3.96 33.12
C ALA A 303 -3.00 5.35 33.11
N THR A 304 -1.70 5.39 32.85
CA THR A 304 -0.92 6.63 32.79
C THR A 304 -0.13 6.74 31.50
N LEU A 305 -0.17 7.91 30.86
CA LEU A 305 0.66 8.24 29.70
C LEU A 305 1.57 9.44 30.05
N ASP A 306 2.87 9.21 29.97
CA ASP A 306 3.88 10.25 30.10
C ASP A 306 4.16 10.84 28.72
N ILE A 307 3.86 12.13 28.54
CA ILE A 307 4.13 12.88 27.31
C ILE A 307 5.27 13.86 27.57
N TYR A 308 6.27 13.84 26.70
CA TYR A 308 7.43 14.71 26.78
C TYR A 308 7.37 15.73 25.65
N THR A 309 7.43 16.99 26.01
CA THR A 309 7.32 18.09 25.05
C THR A 309 8.65 18.82 24.91
N GLY A 310 9.03 19.14 23.67
CA GLY A 310 10.27 19.84 23.35
C GLY A 310 10.23 20.60 22.03
N THR A 311 11.38 21.10 21.60
CA THR A 311 11.57 21.82 20.33
C THR A 311 12.54 21.07 19.40
N TRP A 312 12.41 21.31 18.11
CA TRP A 312 13.27 20.70 17.10
C TRP A 312 14.70 21.28 17.15
N THR A 313 15.67 20.58 16.54
CA THR A 313 17.08 21.05 16.48
C THR A 313 17.68 20.94 15.07
N GLY A 314 17.41 19.86 14.35
CA GLY A 314 18.13 19.51 13.14
C GLY A 314 19.53 18.96 13.43
N VAL A 315 20.13 18.25 12.47
CA VAL A 315 21.45 17.62 12.64
C VAL A 315 22.44 17.94 11.52
N ILE A 316 22.00 18.52 10.41
CA ILE A 316 22.86 18.72 9.24
C ILE A 316 23.74 19.96 9.47
N THR A 317 25.06 19.80 9.30
CA THR A 317 26.02 20.91 9.43
C THR A 317 26.85 21.14 8.16
N GLY A 318 26.67 20.29 7.15
CA GLY A 318 27.46 20.30 5.93
C GLY A 318 27.19 19.08 5.05
N GLN A 319 28.06 18.89 4.07
CA GLN A 319 28.09 17.70 3.21
C GLN A 319 29.51 17.19 3.04
N ASP A 320 29.66 15.88 2.85
CA ASP A 320 30.94 15.24 2.62
C ASP A 320 31.35 15.24 1.13
N ALA A 321 32.47 14.61 0.80
CA ALA A 321 32.98 14.54 -0.57
C ALA A 321 32.11 13.66 -1.50
N SER A 322 31.26 12.81 -0.93
CA SER A 322 30.30 11.95 -1.63
C SER A 322 28.93 12.63 -1.81
N GLY A 323 28.76 13.85 -1.28
CA GLY A 323 27.51 14.59 -1.27
C GLY A 323 26.53 14.14 -0.19
N GLN A 324 26.96 13.32 0.78
CA GLN A 324 26.13 12.90 1.91
C GLN A 324 26.14 13.97 3.01
N PRO A 325 25.04 14.16 3.76
CA PRO A 325 25.00 15.12 4.84
C PRO A 325 25.98 14.76 5.97
N VAL A 326 26.61 15.79 6.53
CA VAL A 326 27.47 15.66 7.71
C VAL A 326 26.66 16.00 8.95
N ALA A 327 26.44 15.00 9.80
CA ALA A 327 25.78 15.16 11.09
C ALA A 327 26.64 15.96 12.08
N ASP A 328 26.00 16.77 12.93
CA ASP A 328 26.67 17.56 13.97
C ASP A 328 27.54 16.67 14.88
N ALA A 329 28.76 17.14 15.15
CA ALA A 329 29.68 16.53 16.09
C ALA A 329 29.10 16.40 17.51
N ALA A 330 28.20 17.30 17.91
CA ALA A 330 27.49 17.24 19.18
C ALA A 330 26.56 16.00 19.29
N CYS A 331 26.02 15.51 18.18
CA CYS A 331 25.21 14.29 18.15
C CYS A 331 26.11 13.06 18.03
N THR A 332 27.07 13.08 17.10
CA THR A 332 27.93 11.93 16.79
C THR A 332 28.98 11.62 17.87
N MET A 333 29.26 12.56 18.78
CA MET A 333 30.12 12.27 19.95
C MET A 333 29.50 11.29 20.94
N CYS A 334 28.17 11.16 20.96
CA CYS A 334 27.46 10.17 21.77
C CYS A 334 26.93 9.01 20.89
N HIS A 335 26.59 9.26 19.63
CA HIS A 335 26.17 8.22 18.69
C HIS A 335 27.34 7.66 17.90
N ASP A 336 28.36 7.17 18.61
CA ASP A 336 29.63 6.68 18.07
C ASP A 336 29.71 5.14 17.98
N GLY A 337 28.61 4.45 18.28
CA GLY A 337 28.56 2.99 18.40
C GLY A 337 29.07 2.45 19.74
N SER A 338 29.56 3.31 20.64
CA SER A 338 30.04 2.94 21.97
C SER A 338 29.13 3.46 23.09
N ILE A 339 28.74 4.74 23.05
CA ILE A 339 27.82 5.34 24.02
C ILE A 339 26.36 5.06 23.62
N ALA A 340 26.04 5.34 22.37
CA ALA A 340 24.77 4.99 21.72
C ALA A 340 25.06 4.42 20.31
N PRO A 341 24.15 3.63 19.73
CA PRO A 341 24.33 3.11 18.38
C PRO A 341 24.60 4.23 17.37
N ASP A 342 25.60 4.03 16.50
CA ASP A 342 25.80 4.90 15.35
C ASP A 342 24.75 4.55 14.29
N LYS A 343 23.73 5.40 14.23
CA LYS A 343 22.68 5.37 13.19
C LYS A 343 22.77 6.55 12.24
N PHE A 344 23.66 7.52 12.50
CA PHE A 344 23.88 8.66 11.62
C PHE A 344 24.67 8.27 10.37
N SER A 345 25.71 7.44 10.53
CA SER A 345 26.51 6.98 9.39
C SER A 345 25.68 6.25 8.32
N PRO A 346 24.85 5.24 8.65
CA PRO A 346 24.01 4.60 7.63
C PRO A 346 22.85 5.50 7.16
N TRP A 347 22.28 6.33 8.04
CA TRP A 347 21.22 7.28 7.66
C TRP A 347 21.68 8.28 6.60
N ALA A 348 22.91 8.80 6.70
CA ALA A 348 23.45 9.75 5.73
C ALA A 348 23.54 9.18 4.29
N ALA A 349 23.48 7.85 4.13
CA ALA A 349 23.44 7.16 2.84
C ALA A 349 22.02 6.75 2.39
N SER A 350 20.98 7.10 3.16
CA SER A 350 19.58 6.77 2.89
C SER A 350 18.89 7.86 2.06
N GLY A 351 17.77 7.52 1.42
CA GLY A 351 16.90 8.46 0.70
C GLY A 351 16.25 9.51 1.62
N HIS A 352 16.00 9.15 2.90
CA HIS A 352 15.49 10.11 3.88
C HIS A 352 16.42 11.31 4.05
N ALA A 353 17.73 11.08 3.99
CA ALA A 353 18.75 12.09 4.24
C ALA A 353 18.96 13.07 3.06
N GLU A 354 18.24 12.92 1.95
CA GLU A 354 18.49 13.72 0.73
C GLU A 354 17.25 14.19 -0.03
N ILE A 355 16.03 13.92 0.43
CA ILE A 355 14.82 14.20 -0.38
C ILE A 355 14.65 15.67 -0.77
N LEU A 356 14.80 16.62 0.15
CA LEU A 356 14.74 18.05 -0.17
C LEU A 356 15.96 18.44 -0.99
N THR A 357 17.14 18.02 -0.54
CA THR A 357 18.43 18.30 -1.20
C THR A 357 18.40 17.92 -2.68
N GLN A 358 17.94 16.71 -3.00
CA GLN A 358 17.84 16.21 -4.37
C GLN A 358 16.87 17.04 -5.21
N ASN A 359 15.72 17.41 -4.66
CA ASN A 359 14.71 18.15 -5.41
C ASN A 359 15.12 19.61 -5.68
N ILE A 360 15.83 20.27 -4.76
CA ILE A 360 16.28 21.64 -5.03
C ILE A 360 17.54 21.69 -5.90
N ASP A 361 18.38 20.64 -5.87
CA ASP A 361 19.66 20.58 -6.60
C ASP A 361 19.53 19.94 -8.01
N ASP A 362 18.34 19.53 -8.42
CA ASP A 362 18.03 19.01 -9.76
C ASP A 362 17.34 20.08 -10.63
N PRO A 363 17.83 20.40 -11.84
CA PRO A 363 17.13 21.26 -12.80
C PRO A 363 15.72 20.83 -13.19
N GLN A 364 15.36 19.56 -13.01
CA GLN A 364 14.01 19.02 -13.21
C GLN A 364 13.22 18.90 -11.90
N GLY A 365 13.82 19.27 -10.78
CA GLY A 365 13.21 19.18 -9.47
C GLY A 365 12.08 20.17 -9.30
N HIS A 366 10.99 19.68 -8.71
CA HIS A 366 9.80 20.45 -8.38
C HIS A 366 9.53 20.31 -6.89
N TRP A 367 9.88 21.32 -6.11
CA TRP A 367 9.66 21.35 -4.67
C TRP A 367 9.03 22.69 -4.29
N SER A 368 8.13 22.66 -3.31
CA SER A 368 7.50 23.84 -2.71
C SER A 368 7.36 23.63 -1.19
N LEU A 369 6.98 24.67 -0.47
CA LEU A 369 6.71 24.56 0.97
C LEU A 369 5.55 23.59 1.29
N GLY A 370 4.67 23.30 0.33
CA GLY A 370 3.65 22.25 0.50
C GLY A 370 4.24 20.85 0.70
N CYS A 371 5.50 20.63 0.32
CA CYS A 371 6.19 19.37 0.57
C CYS A 371 6.93 19.34 1.92
N ALA A 372 7.02 20.47 2.64
CA ALA A 372 7.91 20.60 3.78
C ALA A 372 7.46 19.78 5.00
N SER A 373 6.16 19.57 5.19
CA SER A 373 5.60 18.72 6.26
C SER A 373 6.18 17.30 6.25
N CYS A 374 6.47 16.76 5.06
CA CYS A 374 7.01 15.41 4.88
C CYS A 374 8.46 15.37 4.42
N HIS A 375 9.11 16.49 4.09
CA HIS A 375 10.47 16.55 3.55
C HIS A 375 11.46 17.36 4.41
N THR A 376 11.04 17.82 5.60
CA THR A 376 11.86 18.61 6.52
C THR A 376 11.57 18.26 7.97
N VAL A 377 12.36 18.77 8.91
CA VAL A 377 12.15 18.61 10.34
C VAL A 377 11.26 19.71 10.88
N GLY A 378 10.08 19.33 11.39
CA GLY A 378 9.28 20.19 12.24
C GLY A 378 8.50 21.31 11.56
N TYR A 379 8.27 21.25 10.25
CA TYR A 379 7.49 22.25 9.52
C TYR A 379 6.04 22.30 9.99
N ASP A 380 5.65 23.39 10.65
CA ASP A 380 4.26 23.69 11.03
C ASP A 380 4.08 25.19 11.28
N THR A 381 3.38 25.88 10.38
CA THR A 381 3.30 27.36 10.41
C THR A 381 2.47 27.93 11.55
N ASP A 382 1.76 27.09 12.30
CA ASP A 382 0.90 27.50 13.41
C ASP A 382 1.56 27.31 14.78
N ALA A 383 2.79 26.78 14.84
CA ALA A 383 3.48 26.48 16.10
C ALA A 383 4.96 26.89 16.14
N ASP A 384 5.27 27.83 17.05
CA ASP A 384 6.66 28.23 17.38
C ASP A 384 7.39 27.12 18.16
N ASN A 385 8.02 26.20 17.42
CA ASN A 385 8.64 24.99 17.97
C ASN A 385 10.07 24.75 17.46
N ASN A 386 10.68 25.78 16.86
CA ASN A 386 12.00 25.78 16.20
C ASN A 386 12.08 24.82 14.99
N GLY A 387 10.97 24.67 14.28
CA GLY A 387 10.84 23.89 13.06
C GLY A 387 11.47 24.56 11.84
N PHE A 388 11.37 23.85 10.71
CA PHE A 388 11.92 24.31 9.44
C PHE A 388 11.33 25.66 9.01
N ASP A 389 10.04 25.90 9.21
CA ASP A 389 9.37 27.15 8.84
C ASP A 389 9.89 28.36 9.63
N GLU A 390 10.17 28.22 10.93
CA GLU A 390 10.83 29.29 11.70
C GLU A 390 12.23 29.60 11.17
N ALA A 391 13.03 28.56 10.84
CA ALA A 391 14.37 28.76 10.29
C ALA A 391 14.32 29.46 8.93
N VAL A 392 13.40 29.05 8.05
CA VAL A 392 13.13 29.70 6.76
C VAL A 392 12.80 31.18 6.96
N ALA A 393 11.87 31.49 7.88
CA ALA A 393 11.44 32.85 8.16
C ALA A 393 12.57 33.70 8.74
N ALA A 394 13.39 33.13 9.63
CA ALA A 394 14.49 33.82 10.29
C ALA A 394 15.63 34.16 9.34
N GLU A 395 15.99 33.25 8.43
CA GLU A 395 17.08 33.44 7.47
C GLU A 395 16.60 34.07 6.15
N GLY A 396 15.29 34.17 5.94
CA GLY A 396 14.69 34.72 4.72
C GLY A 396 14.95 33.85 3.50
N TRP A 397 14.94 32.52 3.67
CA TRP A 397 15.12 31.60 2.56
C TRP A 397 13.86 31.58 1.69
N GLU A 398 14.04 31.65 0.38
CA GLU A 398 12.97 31.50 -0.60
C GLU A 398 13.22 30.22 -1.39
N VAL A 399 12.15 29.48 -1.69
CA VAL A 399 12.24 28.25 -2.46
C VAL A 399 12.81 28.54 -3.85
N PRO A 400 14.01 28.02 -4.19
CA PRO A 400 14.58 28.25 -5.49
C PRO A 400 13.91 27.36 -6.55
N HIS A 401 13.94 27.79 -7.80
CA HIS A 401 13.75 26.84 -8.90
C HIS A 401 14.90 25.81 -8.88
N GLY A 402 14.58 24.54 -9.14
CA GLY A 402 15.54 23.46 -9.16
C GLY A 402 16.76 23.78 -10.02
N ALA A 403 17.96 23.67 -9.44
CA ALA A 403 19.22 23.96 -10.11
C ALA A 403 20.42 23.41 -9.33
N VAL A 404 21.40 22.87 -10.08
CA VAL A 404 22.66 22.38 -9.50
C VAL A 404 23.37 23.49 -8.73
N GLY A 405 23.72 23.21 -7.47
CA GLY A 405 24.40 24.13 -6.55
C GLY A 405 23.47 24.87 -5.59
N ASN A 406 22.15 24.69 -5.70
CA ASN A 406 21.19 25.24 -4.75
C ASN A 406 21.43 24.70 -3.33
N TRP A 407 21.74 23.41 -3.18
CA TRP A 407 22.02 22.85 -1.86
C TRP A 407 23.30 23.42 -1.25
N ALA A 408 24.36 23.54 -2.06
CA ALA A 408 25.60 24.18 -1.62
C ALA A 408 25.40 25.67 -1.25
N ASN A 409 24.48 26.36 -1.94
CA ASN A 409 24.08 27.72 -1.60
C ASN A 409 23.31 27.77 -0.27
N MET A 410 22.39 26.83 -0.04
CA MET A 410 21.63 26.68 1.18
C MET A 410 22.56 26.51 2.39
N LEU A 411 23.46 25.53 2.34
CA LEU A 411 24.47 25.29 3.38
C LEU A 411 25.34 26.53 3.70
N ALA A 412 25.64 27.36 2.70
CA ALA A 412 26.55 28.49 2.87
C ALA A 412 25.87 29.75 3.42
N ASN A 413 24.60 29.98 3.07
CA ASN A 413 23.91 31.25 3.33
C ASN A 413 22.70 31.11 4.25
N TYR A 414 22.16 29.91 4.41
CA TYR A 414 20.98 29.58 5.20
C TYR A 414 21.26 28.32 6.06
N PRO A 415 22.30 28.34 6.91
CA PRO A 415 22.73 27.17 7.68
C PRO A 415 21.67 26.65 8.67
N ASP A 416 20.84 27.50 9.27
CA ASP A 416 19.81 27.05 10.21
C ASP A 416 18.68 26.33 9.46
N THR A 417 18.29 26.85 8.29
CA THR A 417 17.34 26.20 7.38
C THR A 417 17.91 24.88 6.84
N ALA A 418 19.18 24.86 6.44
CA ALA A 418 19.85 23.65 5.97
C ALA A 418 19.95 22.59 7.07
N GLY A 419 20.09 23.02 8.34
CA GLY A 419 20.15 22.15 9.51
C GLY A 419 18.90 21.30 9.70
N LEU A 420 17.73 21.78 9.25
CA LEU A 420 16.41 21.15 9.37
C LEU A 420 15.91 20.55 8.04
N ALA A 421 16.70 20.58 6.98
CA ALA A 421 16.34 20.02 5.68
C ALA A 421 16.32 18.47 5.68
N ASN A 422 15.57 17.88 4.75
CA ASN A 422 15.42 16.43 4.58
C ASN A 422 14.70 15.75 5.76
N ILE A 423 14.55 14.43 5.69
CA ILE A 423 14.02 13.60 6.77
C ILE A 423 15.15 13.13 7.66
N GLN A 424 15.08 13.53 8.92
CA GLN A 424 16.11 13.29 9.93
C GLN A 424 15.57 12.43 11.07
N CYS A 425 16.41 12.22 12.09
CA CYS A 425 16.06 11.42 13.26
C CYS A 425 14.79 11.92 13.96
N GLU A 426 14.63 13.24 14.04
CA GLU A 426 13.55 13.88 14.78
C GLU A 426 12.17 13.63 14.14
N ASN A 427 12.06 13.43 12.83
CA ASN A 427 10.80 13.08 12.18
C ASN A 427 10.20 11.78 12.72
N CYS A 428 11.04 10.80 13.08
CA CYS A 428 10.60 9.50 13.62
C CYS A 428 10.64 9.45 15.15
N HIS A 429 11.55 10.20 15.78
CA HIS A 429 11.85 10.11 17.21
C HIS A 429 11.36 11.32 18.04
N GLY A 430 10.68 12.26 17.39
CA GLY A 430 10.20 13.49 17.97
C GLY A 430 11.32 14.45 18.37
N PRO A 431 10.97 15.60 18.97
CA PRO A 431 11.90 16.70 19.22
C PRO A 431 13.11 16.30 20.05
N GLN A 432 14.26 16.82 19.66
CA GLN A 432 15.54 16.55 20.29
C GLN A 432 15.71 17.32 21.61
N GLN A 433 15.23 18.56 21.71
CA GLN A 433 15.29 19.34 22.95
C GLN A 433 14.14 19.00 23.88
N SER A 434 14.14 17.78 24.41
CA SER A 434 13.16 17.33 25.39
C SER A 434 13.78 16.49 26.50
N GLU A 435 13.07 16.37 27.64
CA GLU A 435 13.46 15.46 28.72
C GLU A 435 13.51 13.98 28.29
N ALA A 436 12.93 13.64 27.13
CA ALA A 436 12.95 12.30 26.55
C ALA A 436 14.25 11.98 25.80
N HIS A 437 15.13 12.93 25.49
CA HIS A 437 16.32 12.64 24.67
C HIS A 437 17.19 11.51 25.21
N MET A 438 17.38 11.47 26.54
CA MET A 438 18.15 10.44 27.24
C MET A 438 17.34 9.15 27.51
N GLN A 439 16.14 9.03 26.94
CA GLN A 439 15.21 7.92 27.15
C GLN A 439 14.89 7.25 25.81
N SER A 440 14.83 5.92 25.79
CA SER A 440 14.46 5.18 24.56
C SER A 440 12.95 5.15 24.35
N SER A 441 12.20 4.58 25.30
CA SER A 441 10.77 4.26 25.16
C SER A 441 9.83 5.40 24.70
N PRO A 442 9.96 6.67 25.14
CA PRO A 442 9.06 7.72 24.66
C PRO A 442 9.37 8.18 23.22
N ARG A 443 10.56 7.87 22.69
CA ARG A 443 11.03 8.29 21.36
C ARG A 443 11.04 7.17 20.32
N THR A 444 10.89 5.92 20.74
CA THR A 444 10.95 4.77 19.83
C THR A 444 9.60 4.09 19.72
N SER A 445 9.11 3.91 18.50
CA SER A 445 7.94 3.11 18.18
C SER A 445 8.24 2.24 16.98
N ILE A 446 7.68 1.03 16.97
CA ILE A 446 7.70 0.15 15.80
C ILE A 446 6.37 0.17 15.04
N SER A 447 5.43 1.02 15.45
CA SER A 447 4.16 1.17 14.74
C SER A 447 4.40 1.68 13.33
N SER A 448 3.63 1.18 12.37
CA SER A 448 3.66 1.70 11.00
C SER A 448 3.21 3.16 10.94
N ASP A 449 2.46 3.64 11.92
CA ASP A 449 2.01 5.04 12.02
C ASP A 449 3.15 6.05 11.95
N VAL A 450 4.33 5.70 12.47
CA VAL A 450 5.52 6.55 12.39
C VAL A 450 5.90 6.80 10.93
N CYS A 451 5.76 5.76 10.09
CA CYS A 451 5.99 5.86 8.65
C CYS A 451 4.79 6.51 7.94
N GLY A 452 3.57 6.24 8.41
CA GLY A 452 2.32 6.76 7.86
C GLY A 452 2.18 8.28 7.92
N ALA A 453 2.91 8.95 8.82
CA ALA A 453 2.98 10.42 8.86
C ALA A 453 3.47 11.06 7.54
N CYS A 454 4.21 10.32 6.69
CA CYS A 454 4.63 10.78 5.37
C CYS A 454 4.24 9.81 4.26
N HIS A 455 4.32 8.51 4.51
CA HIS A 455 3.92 7.46 3.57
C HIS A 455 2.43 7.13 3.64
N GLY A 456 1.61 8.08 4.11
CA GLY A 456 0.17 7.97 4.24
C GLY A 456 -0.61 9.06 3.51
N GLU A 457 -0.04 9.65 2.44
CA GLU A 457 -0.64 10.72 1.62
C GLU A 457 -0.94 10.20 0.19
N PRO A 458 -1.98 9.37 0.01
CA PRO A 458 -2.42 8.98 -1.33
C PRO A 458 -2.93 10.21 -2.09
N LEU A 459 -2.89 10.24 -3.43
CA LEU A 459 -2.45 9.18 -4.32
C LEU A 459 -0.92 9.11 -4.49
N ARG A 460 -0.14 10.04 -3.94
CA ARG A 460 1.30 10.14 -4.27
C ARG A 460 2.19 9.28 -3.36
N HIS A 461 1.76 9.03 -2.14
CA HIS A 461 2.56 8.36 -1.11
C HIS A 461 1.79 7.27 -0.34
N GLY A 462 0.73 6.67 -0.90
CA GLY A 462 -0.21 5.78 -0.19
C GLY A 462 0.28 4.37 0.21
N ARG A 463 1.57 4.16 0.52
CA ARG A 463 2.10 2.83 0.89
C ARG A 463 1.59 2.37 2.26
N PHE A 464 1.34 3.30 3.17
CA PHE A 464 0.78 3.01 4.49
C PHE A 464 -0.64 2.45 4.36
N GLN A 465 -1.51 3.09 3.56
CA GLN A 465 -2.86 2.59 3.30
C GLN A 465 -2.84 1.23 2.60
N GLN A 466 -1.95 1.03 1.61
CA GLN A 466 -1.77 -0.29 0.97
C GLN A 466 -1.37 -1.37 2.00
N TRP A 467 -0.54 -1.03 2.99
CA TRP A 467 -0.19 -1.94 4.07
C TRP A 467 -1.37 -2.19 5.02
N GLU A 468 -2.16 -1.17 5.36
CA GLU A 468 -3.38 -1.28 6.19
C GLU A 468 -4.41 -2.23 5.55
N GLU A 469 -4.55 -2.21 4.23
CA GLU A 469 -5.41 -3.15 3.48
C GLU A 469 -4.90 -4.60 3.51
N SER A 470 -3.62 -4.80 3.81
CA SER A 470 -2.98 -6.11 3.82
C SER A 470 -3.19 -6.88 5.14
N LYS A 471 -3.07 -8.21 5.09
CA LYS A 471 -3.07 -9.03 6.31
C LYS A 471 -1.83 -8.86 7.19
N HIS A 472 -0.81 -8.11 6.75
CA HIS A 472 0.33 -7.75 7.61
C HIS A 472 0.00 -6.68 8.64
N ALA A 473 -1.08 -5.91 8.44
CA ALA A 473 -1.58 -4.94 9.42
C ALA A 473 -2.53 -5.54 10.47
N ASP A 474 -2.82 -6.85 10.43
CA ASP A 474 -3.81 -7.48 11.31
C ASP A 474 -3.37 -7.51 12.79
N TYR A 475 -3.82 -6.49 13.54
CA TYR A 475 -3.60 -6.37 14.97
C TYR A 475 -4.29 -7.46 15.79
N THR A 476 -5.43 -7.99 15.32
CA THR A 476 -6.15 -9.06 16.04
C THR A 476 -5.29 -10.31 16.10
N LEU A 477 -4.72 -10.70 14.95
CA LEU A 477 -3.82 -11.85 14.88
C LEU A 477 -2.55 -11.63 15.71
N ALA A 478 -2.01 -10.41 15.70
CA ALA A 478 -0.83 -10.07 16.51
C ALA A 478 -1.11 -10.17 18.01
N VAL A 479 -2.28 -9.73 18.48
CA VAL A 479 -2.72 -9.89 19.88
C VAL A 479 -2.87 -11.36 20.25
N GLU A 480 -3.48 -12.17 19.39
CA GLU A 480 -3.70 -13.59 19.66
C GLU A 480 -2.40 -14.42 19.72
N ARG A 481 -1.41 -14.09 18.89
CA ARG A 481 -0.26 -14.98 18.62
C ARG A 481 1.08 -14.37 18.96
N GLY A 482 1.18 -13.05 19.05
CA GLY A 482 2.43 -12.32 19.14
C GLY A 482 3.19 -12.52 20.45
N THR A 483 2.53 -12.90 21.54
CA THR A 483 3.20 -13.19 22.83
C THR A 483 3.71 -14.62 22.96
N SER A 484 3.59 -15.44 21.91
CA SER A 484 4.14 -16.79 21.85
C SER A 484 5.56 -16.77 21.29
N SER A 485 6.52 -17.45 21.94
CA SER A 485 7.88 -17.60 21.39
C SER A 485 7.93 -18.43 20.11
N HIS A 486 6.90 -19.25 19.87
CA HIS A 486 6.76 -20.01 18.64
C HIS A 486 6.13 -19.18 17.51
N CYS A 487 5.02 -18.49 17.77
CA CYS A 487 4.23 -17.80 16.75
C CYS A 487 4.64 -16.34 16.53
N GLY A 488 5.10 -15.66 17.58
CA GLY A 488 5.47 -14.24 17.56
C GLY A 488 6.66 -13.91 16.65
N ARG A 489 7.47 -14.91 16.27
CA ARG A 489 8.54 -14.78 15.27
C ARG A 489 8.06 -14.22 13.93
N CYS A 490 6.82 -14.51 13.55
CA CYS A 490 6.23 -14.09 12.29
C CYS A 490 4.98 -13.22 12.47
N HIS A 491 4.26 -13.36 13.58
CA HIS A 491 2.99 -12.67 13.85
C HIS A 491 3.11 -11.52 14.85
N SER A 492 4.33 -11.03 15.11
CA SER A 492 4.51 -9.77 15.82
C SER A 492 5.76 -9.07 15.35
N GLY A 493 5.69 -7.74 15.17
CA GLY A 493 6.84 -6.95 14.77
C GLY A 493 7.98 -7.03 15.77
N GLN A 494 7.66 -6.95 17.08
CA GLN A 494 8.66 -7.15 18.13
C GLN A 494 9.31 -8.53 18.07
N GLY A 495 8.49 -9.58 17.93
CA GLY A 495 8.98 -10.96 17.92
C GLY A 495 9.86 -11.26 16.72
N PHE A 496 9.56 -10.72 15.53
CA PHE A 496 10.44 -10.84 14.38
C PHE A 496 11.78 -10.13 14.62
N LEU A 497 11.76 -8.87 15.07
CA LEU A 497 12.98 -8.08 15.27
C LEU A 497 13.90 -8.69 16.34
N GLU A 498 13.32 -9.29 17.37
CA GLU A 498 14.05 -10.01 18.41
C GLU A 498 14.60 -11.36 17.91
N TRP A 499 13.84 -12.05 17.06
CA TRP A 499 14.23 -13.34 16.50
C TRP A 499 15.29 -13.22 15.39
N LEU A 500 15.29 -12.14 14.62
CA LEU A 500 16.13 -11.99 13.44
C LEU A 500 17.63 -12.24 13.71
N PRO A 501 18.28 -11.65 14.73
CA PRO A 501 19.68 -11.95 15.03
C PRO A 501 19.94 -13.42 15.37
N GLN A 502 18.98 -14.07 16.06
CA GLN A 502 19.04 -15.51 16.38
C GLN A 502 18.97 -16.36 15.09
N LEU A 503 18.06 -16.00 14.18
CA LEU A 503 17.89 -16.67 12.90
C LEU A 503 19.17 -16.54 12.04
N GLU A 504 19.73 -15.34 11.95
CA GLU A 504 20.98 -15.07 11.20
C GLU A 504 22.19 -15.81 11.79
N ALA A 505 22.21 -16.00 13.11
CA ALA A 505 23.18 -16.85 13.80
C ALA A 505 22.99 -18.36 13.51
N GLY A 506 21.96 -18.74 12.74
CA GLY A 506 21.69 -20.09 12.29
C GLY A 506 20.74 -20.89 13.18
N ASN A 507 20.01 -20.23 14.09
CA ASN A 507 19.04 -20.88 14.97
C ASN A 507 17.59 -20.51 14.58
N PRO A 508 16.92 -21.33 13.76
CA PRO A 508 15.52 -21.11 13.38
C PRO A 508 14.51 -21.54 14.44
N GLY A 509 14.97 -21.92 15.64
CA GLY A 509 14.12 -22.31 16.76
C GLY A 509 13.25 -21.17 17.29
N ASN A 510 12.47 -21.46 18.33
CA ASN A 510 11.63 -20.48 19.03
C ASN A 510 12.47 -19.30 19.53
N ILE A 511 11.83 -18.15 19.76
CA ILE A 511 12.47 -17.00 20.42
C ILE A 511 13.03 -17.48 21.76
N GLU A 512 14.35 -17.35 21.94
CA GLU A 512 15.02 -17.77 23.17
C GLU A 512 15.00 -16.68 24.25
N THR A 513 14.91 -15.41 23.85
CA THR A 513 14.85 -14.28 24.75
C THR A 513 13.47 -14.12 25.38
N GLU A 514 13.44 -13.43 26.52
CA GLU A 514 12.20 -13.21 27.27
C GLU A 514 11.27 -12.27 26.50
N ILE A 515 10.03 -12.71 26.27
CA ILE A 515 8.99 -11.89 25.66
C ILE A 515 8.52 -10.85 26.68
N THR A 516 8.75 -9.57 26.37
CA THR A 516 8.45 -8.44 27.26
C THR A 516 7.23 -7.63 26.84
N TRP A 517 6.71 -7.83 25.62
CA TRP A 517 5.48 -7.19 25.15
C TRP A 517 4.24 -7.98 25.56
N THR A 518 3.10 -7.30 25.52
CA THR A 518 1.78 -7.79 25.94
C THR A 518 0.76 -7.62 24.81
N ALA A 519 -0.46 -8.12 25.00
CA ALA A 519 -1.58 -7.81 24.10
C ALA A 519 -1.78 -6.30 23.90
N GLU A 520 -1.50 -5.48 24.91
CA GLU A 520 -1.66 -4.02 24.84
C GLU A 520 -0.51 -3.33 24.10
N THR A 521 0.65 -3.98 23.95
CA THR A 521 1.85 -3.35 23.39
C THR A 521 2.38 -4.02 22.13
N VAL A 522 1.86 -5.20 21.76
CA VAL A 522 2.24 -5.91 20.54
C VAL A 522 1.83 -5.11 19.30
N HIS A 523 2.64 -5.21 18.25
CA HIS A 523 2.33 -4.72 16.92
C HIS A 523 2.37 -5.87 15.91
N PRO A 524 1.62 -5.78 14.80
CA PRO A 524 1.61 -6.77 13.74
C PRO A 524 2.90 -6.66 12.91
N THR A 525 2.89 -7.19 11.70
CA THR A 525 4.04 -7.10 10.79
C THR A 525 4.10 -5.68 10.19
N THR A 526 4.71 -4.76 10.92
CA THR A 526 4.81 -3.33 10.55
C THR A 526 5.91 -3.04 9.54
N CYS A 527 5.98 -1.80 9.04
CA CYS A 527 7.00 -1.38 8.06
C CYS A 527 8.43 -1.73 8.49
N VAL A 528 8.75 -1.58 9.78
CA VAL A 528 10.10 -1.80 10.31
C VAL A 528 10.49 -3.27 10.41
N VAL A 529 9.54 -4.21 10.24
CA VAL A 529 9.85 -5.64 10.10
C VAL A 529 10.60 -5.89 8.81
N CYS A 530 10.22 -5.20 7.74
CA CYS A 530 10.86 -5.35 6.43
C CYS A 530 12.01 -4.37 6.22
N HIS A 531 11.83 -3.12 6.65
CA HIS A 531 12.77 -2.03 6.43
C HIS A 531 13.52 -1.66 7.70
N GLU A 532 14.83 -1.43 7.58
CA GLU A 532 15.58 -0.73 8.61
C GLU A 532 15.57 0.78 8.29
N PRO A 533 14.90 1.63 9.09
CA PRO A 533 14.71 3.04 8.75
C PRO A 533 16.01 3.87 8.73
N HIS A 534 17.10 3.30 9.26
CA HIS A 534 18.43 3.90 9.26
C HIS A 534 19.34 3.37 8.14
N GLU A 535 18.93 2.34 7.41
CA GLU A 535 19.82 1.65 6.47
C GLU A 535 20.01 2.44 5.17
N GLN A 536 21.11 2.16 4.48
CA GLN A 536 21.43 2.74 3.19
C GLN A 536 20.40 2.31 2.12
N GLY A 537 20.17 3.19 1.15
CA GLY A 537 19.25 2.95 0.04
C GLY A 537 18.49 4.21 -0.30
N LYS A 538 18.43 4.56 -1.59
CA LYS A 538 18.00 5.90 -2.02
C LYS A 538 16.75 5.90 -2.89
N ILE A 539 16.56 4.83 -3.68
CA ILE A 539 15.59 4.79 -4.77
C ILE A 539 14.79 3.50 -4.67
N SER A 540 13.46 3.59 -4.60
CA SER A 540 12.55 2.44 -4.62
C SER A 540 12.04 2.07 -6.03
N GLY A 541 12.36 2.88 -7.05
CA GLY A 541 12.10 2.63 -8.47
C GLY A 541 13.36 2.22 -9.23
N GLU A 542 13.35 2.12 -10.56
CA GLU A 542 14.49 1.57 -11.32
C GLU A 542 15.67 2.56 -11.51
N PRO A 543 16.91 2.21 -11.11
CA PRO A 543 17.31 0.98 -10.43
C PRO A 543 16.97 0.99 -8.94
N ASN A 544 16.37 -0.09 -8.44
CA ASN A 544 15.88 -0.14 -7.06
C ASN A 544 17.02 -0.45 -6.07
N THR A 545 17.40 0.57 -5.30
CA THR A 545 18.47 0.53 -4.29
C THR A 545 17.94 0.50 -2.85
N ALA A 546 16.62 0.44 -2.65
CA ALA A 546 16.04 0.26 -1.33
C ALA A 546 16.37 -1.13 -0.80
N THR A 547 16.73 -1.19 0.48
CA THR A 547 17.12 -2.39 1.20
C THR A 547 15.98 -2.95 2.05
N VAL A 548 15.99 -4.26 2.23
CA VAL A 548 15.21 -4.96 3.25
C VAL A 548 16.13 -5.79 4.14
N ARG A 549 15.66 -6.16 5.34
CA ARG A 549 16.49 -6.83 6.36
C ARG A 549 17.13 -8.15 5.93
N ILE A 550 16.53 -8.87 4.99
CA ILE A 550 17.06 -10.15 4.49
C ILE A 550 16.99 -10.16 2.96
N GLU A 551 18.15 -10.24 2.30
CA GLU A 551 18.26 -10.27 0.84
C GLU A 551 19.21 -11.35 0.33
N GLY A 552 19.00 -11.77 -0.91
CA GLY A 552 19.86 -12.71 -1.62
C GLY A 552 19.57 -14.17 -1.22
N ASN A 553 19.96 -14.58 -0.02
CA ASN A 553 19.72 -15.93 0.49
C ASN A 553 18.95 -15.87 1.81
N THR A 554 18.13 -16.88 2.09
CA THR A 554 17.58 -17.03 3.43
C THR A 554 18.64 -17.59 4.39
N PRO A 555 18.56 -17.27 5.69
CA PRO A 555 19.08 -18.13 6.75
C PRO A 555 18.45 -19.54 6.67
N LEU A 556 18.88 -20.44 7.56
CA LEU A 556 18.17 -21.73 7.69
C LEU A 556 16.74 -21.44 8.14
N LEU A 557 15.75 -21.85 7.35
CA LEU A 557 14.34 -21.60 7.66
C LEU A 557 13.84 -22.57 8.73
N PRO A 558 12.79 -22.21 9.49
CA PRO A 558 12.08 -23.13 10.38
C PRO A 558 11.64 -24.44 9.69
N ALA A 559 11.37 -24.40 8.39
CA ALA A 559 11.04 -25.56 7.56
C ALA A 559 12.25 -26.49 7.23
N GLY A 560 13.45 -26.17 7.72
CA GLY A 560 14.62 -27.07 7.66
C GLY A 560 15.47 -26.98 6.38
N PHE A 561 15.25 -25.99 5.52
CA PHE A 561 16.06 -25.76 4.31
C PHE A 561 16.48 -24.28 4.17
N LYS A 562 17.34 -23.99 3.20
CA LYS A 562 17.74 -22.63 2.81
C LYS A 562 17.31 -22.37 1.37
N ALA A 563 16.77 -21.18 1.09
CA ALA A 563 16.57 -20.71 -0.27
C ALA A 563 17.76 -19.83 -0.68
N LEU A 564 18.37 -20.16 -1.81
CA LEU A 564 19.59 -19.50 -2.28
C LEU A 564 19.29 -18.67 -3.54
N GLY A 565 19.78 -17.43 -3.63
CA GLY A 565 19.60 -16.58 -4.81
C GLY A 565 18.13 -16.31 -5.13
N VAL A 566 17.41 -15.75 -4.15
CA VAL A 566 15.99 -15.37 -4.22
C VAL A 566 15.78 -13.85 -4.03
N GLY A 567 16.88 -13.08 -3.98
CA GLY A 567 16.85 -11.61 -3.87
C GLY A 567 16.08 -11.14 -2.64
N ARG A 568 15.29 -10.07 -2.79
CA ARG A 568 14.46 -9.52 -1.69
C ARG A 568 13.35 -10.46 -1.20
N GLY A 569 12.94 -11.43 -2.01
CA GLY A 569 12.03 -12.49 -1.58
C GLY A 569 12.56 -13.38 -0.45
N ALA A 570 13.87 -13.32 -0.13
CA ALA A 570 14.44 -14.01 1.03
C ALA A 570 13.76 -13.60 2.35
N LEU A 571 13.37 -12.33 2.49
CA LEU A 571 12.62 -11.85 3.65
C LEU A 571 11.24 -12.51 3.72
N CYS A 572 10.50 -12.60 2.61
CA CYS A 572 9.18 -13.22 2.57
C CYS A 572 9.23 -14.68 3.03
N MET A 573 10.20 -15.45 2.51
CA MET A 573 10.37 -16.86 2.82
C MET A 573 10.72 -17.14 4.29
N THR A 574 11.22 -16.14 5.01
CA THR A 574 11.56 -16.25 6.43
C THR A 574 10.33 -16.57 7.29
N CYS A 575 9.17 -16.02 6.92
CA CYS A 575 7.90 -16.27 7.58
C CYS A 575 7.03 -17.29 6.83
N HIS A 576 7.03 -17.24 5.50
CA HIS A 576 6.18 -18.05 4.63
C HIS A 576 6.80 -19.43 4.31
N ASN A 577 6.94 -20.26 5.34
CA ASN A 577 7.35 -21.66 5.21
C ASN A 577 6.56 -22.61 6.16
N THR A 578 6.62 -23.92 5.90
CA THR A 578 5.83 -24.94 6.64
C THR A 578 6.23 -25.14 8.11
N ARG A 579 7.39 -24.63 8.53
CA ARG A 579 8.02 -24.78 9.86
C ARG A 579 8.30 -26.23 10.27
N ASN A 580 8.75 -26.41 11.51
CA ASN A 580 8.92 -27.71 12.18
C ASN A 580 9.93 -28.68 11.54
N GLY A 581 10.90 -28.14 10.78
CA GLY A 581 11.95 -28.93 10.14
C GLY A 581 11.51 -29.60 8.84
N ALA A 582 12.44 -30.34 8.23
CA ALA A 582 12.23 -30.93 6.92
C ALA A 582 11.29 -32.15 6.97
N HIS A 583 10.37 -32.24 6.00
CA HIS A 583 9.35 -33.29 5.90
C HIS A 583 9.35 -33.94 4.53
N ASN A 584 10.02 -35.09 4.39
CA ASN A 584 10.03 -35.90 3.16
C ASN A 584 10.42 -37.35 3.48
N ASP A 585 10.36 -38.25 2.50
CA ASP A 585 10.64 -39.68 2.71
C ASP A 585 12.08 -39.99 3.16
N ALA A 586 13.04 -39.09 2.92
CA ALA A 586 14.43 -39.29 3.34
C ALA A 586 14.67 -38.90 4.80
N VAL A 587 13.88 -37.97 5.35
CA VAL A 587 14.07 -37.43 6.71
C VAL A 587 13.01 -37.96 7.67
N THR A 588 11.76 -38.07 7.22
CA THR A 588 10.59 -38.40 8.04
C THR A 588 10.07 -39.78 7.67
N THR A 589 10.67 -40.81 8.27
CA THR A 589 10.31 -42.22 8.04
C THR A 589 8.99 -42.63 8.70
N THR A 590 8.65 -41.99 9.81
CA THR A 590 7.36 -42.15 10.50
C THR A 590 6.84 -40.76 10.81
N MET A 591 5.58 -40.54 10.46
CA MET A 591 4.91 -39.26 10.53
C MET A 591 3.74 -39.37 11.52
N ASP A 592 3.60 -38.36 12.38
CA ASP A 592 2.41 -38.19 13.20
C ASP A 592 1.38 -37.36 12.44
N ASP A 593 0.37 -36.82 13.13
CA ASP A 593 -0.67 -36.01 12.53
C ASP A 593 -0.32 -34.51 12.42
N HIS A 594 0.94 -34.06 12.50
CA HIS A 594 1.21 -32.64 12.23
C HIS A 594 0.86 -32.29 10.78
N ALA A 595 0.14 -31.18 10.60
CA ALA A 595 -0.07 -30.56 9.30
C ALA A 595 1.06 -29.55 9.02
N PRO A 596 1.41 -29.29 7.73
CA PRO A 596 2.28 -28.18 7.41
C PRO A 596 1.63 -26.87 7.83
N HIS A 597 2.43 -25.87 8.24
CA HIS A 597 1.88 -24.52 8.36
C HIS A 597 1.31 -24.09 7.00
N VAL A 598 0.07 -23.60 7.00
CA VAL A 598 -0.58 -23.05 5.81
C VAL A 598 0.26 -22.04 5.03
N ALA A 599 1.17 -21.28 5.64
CA ALA A 599 2.07 -20.39 4.91
C ALA A 599 3.21 -21.17 4.23
N ALA A 600 2.91 -22.03 3.25
CA ALA A 600 3.86 -22.97 2.64
C ALA A 600 4.57 -22.47 1.36
N GLN A 601 4.54 -21.16 1.10
CA GLN A 601 4.94 -20.60 -0.19
C GLN A 601 6.42 -20.85 -0.54
N ALA A 602 7.32 -20.72 0.43
CA ALA A 602 8.74 -20.99 0.21
C ALA A 602 8.99 -22.46 -0.13
N ASP A 603 8.32 -23.38 0.58
CA ASP A 603 8.43 -24.83 0.37
C ASP A 603 8.01 -25.19 -1.05
N LEU A 604 6.87 -24.69 -1.53
CA LEU A 604 6.40 -25.00 -2.87
C LEU A 604 7.31 -24.39 -3.94
N LEU A 605 7.65 -23.11 -3.80
CA LEU A 605 8.52 -22.40 -4.74
C LEU A 605 9.90 -23.06 -4.86
N MET A 606 10.43 -23.59 -3.74
CA MET A 606 11.72 -24.27 -3.69
C MET A 606 11.64 -25.79 -3.95
N GLY A 607 10.44 -26.35 -4.07
CA GLY A 607 10.23 -27.78 -4.33
C GLY A 607 10.63 -28.67 -3.16
N GLU A 608 10.42 -28.20 -1.93
CA GLU A 608 10.82 -28.85 -0.69
C GLU A 608 9.62 -29.43 0.07
N ASN A 609 9.92 -30.24 1.09
CA ASN A 609 8.97 -30.69 2.11
C ASN A 609 7.70 -31.40 1.62
N ALA A 610 7.84 -32.29 0.62
CA ALA A 610 6.79 -33.18 0.17
C ALA A 610 7.20 -34.66 0.26
N PHE A 611 6.19 -35.53 0.34
CA PHE A 611 6.34 -36.99 0.30
C PHE A 611 6.06 -37.56 -1.09
N PHE A 612 6.49 -38.80 -1.31
CA PHE A 612 6.32 -39.61 -2.53
C PHE A 612 7.04 -39.09 -3.78
N VAL A 613 7.83 -38.02 -3.64
CA VAL A 613 8.59 -37.39 -4.72
C VAL A 613 10.01 -37.08 -4.27
N THR A 614 10.89 -36.84 -5.23
CA THR A 614 12.19 -36.21 -4.96
C THR A 614 11.98 -34.71 -4.71
N VAL A 615 12.56 -34.21 -3.61
CA VAL A 615 12.54 -32.79 -3.23
C VAL A 615 13.82 -32.05 -3.63
N GLY A 616 13.79 -30.72 -3.55
CA GLY A 616 14.90 -29.80 -3.87
C GLY A 616 14.89 -29.27 -5.31
N GLU A 617 13.86 -29.59 -6.10
CA GLU A 617 13.68 -29.06 -7.46
C GLU A 617 12.89 -27.74 -7.43
N ARG A 618 13.61 -26.63 -7.26
CA ARG A 618 13.01 -25.29 -7.26
C ARG A 618 12.41 -24.89 -8.60
N SER A 619 11.37 -24.06 -8.53
CA SER A 619 10.63 -23.54 -9.67
C SER A 619 11.46 -22.60 -10.55
N PRO A 620 11.23 -22.55 -11.87
CA PRO A 620 11.72 -21.46 -12.73
C PRO A 620 11.35 -20.06 -12.20
N HIS A 621 10.17 -19.88 -11.61
CA HIS A 621 9.72 -18.59 -11.05
C HIS A 621 10.61 -18.10 -9.90
N SER A 622 11.27 -19.02 -9.20
CA SER A 622 12.18 -18.65 -8.11
C SER A 622 13.48 -18.00 -8.59
N TYR A 623 13.80 -18.08 -9.90
CA TYR A 623 14.97 -17.45 -10.51
C TYR A 623 14.68 -16.08 -11.11
N ILE A 624 13.42 -15.64 -11.07
CA ILE A 624 13.05 -14.26 -11.38
C ILE A 624 13.72 -13.37 -10.33
N GLU A 625 14.29 -12.24 -10.77
CA GLU A 625 14.91 -11.26 -9.88
C GLU A 625 13.97 -10.92 -8.73
N ASP A 626 14.50 -10.92 -7.51
CA ASP A 626 13.75 -10.76 -6.25
C ASP A 626 12.58 -11.71 -5.94
N SER A 627 12.32 -12.71 -6.79
CA SER A 627 11.31 -13.76 -6.60
C SER A 627 9.94 -13.23 -6.15
N CYS A 628 9.58 -13.37 -4.87
CA CYS A 628 8.29 -13.00 -4.30
C CYS A 628 7.93 -11.54 -4.57
N THR A 629 8.84 -10.60 -4.27
CA THR A 629 8.52 -9.17 -4.37
C THR A 629 8.37 -8.71 -5.82
N ASN A 630 8.93 -9.44 -6.78
CA ASN A 630 8.75 -9.09 -8.18
C ASN A 630 7.30 -9.29 -8.63
N CYS A 631 6.66 -10.40 -8.30
CA CYS A 631 5.25 -10.62 -8.66
C CYS A 631 4.27 -9.88 -7.74
N HIS A 632 4.51 -9.92 -6.42
CA HIS A 632 3.57 -9.40 -5.43
C HIS A 632 3.70 -7.89 -5.18
N MET A 633 4.77 -7.24 -5.65
CA MET A 633 5.01 -5.81 -5.38
C MET A 633 5.46 -4.99 -6.61
N GLN A 634 6.30 -5.53 -7.49
CA GLN A 634 6.90 -4.74 -8.59
C GLN A 634 6.09 -4.81 -9.89
N LEU A 635 5.67 -6.02 -10.30
CA LEU A 635 4.92 -6.24 -11.53
C LEU A 635 3.41 -6.08 -11.35
N THR A 636 2.90 -6.35 -10.15
CA THR A 636 1.50 -6.06 -9.84
C THR A 636 1.39 -4.58 -9.47
N PRO A 637 0.61 -3.78 -10.21
CA PRO A 637 0.42 -2.38 -9.88
C PRO A 637 -0.30 -2.23 -8.53
N PRO A 638 -0.03 -1.16 -7.77
CA PRO A 638 -0.82 -0.80 -6.60
C PRO A 638 -2.28 -0.44 -6.99
N PRO A 639 -3.22 -0.42 -6.02
CA PRO A 639 -4.59 0.07 -6.24
C PRO A 639 -4.61 1.49 -6.81
N ALA A 640 -5.54 1.77 -7.73
CA ALA A 640 -5.65 3.07 -8.40
C ALA A 640 -6.07 4.18 -7.43
N GLU A 641 -6.86 3.81 -6.42
CA GLU A 641 -7.40 4.64 -5.37
C GLU A 641 -6.34 5.06 -4.35
N LEU A 642 -5.16 4.42 -4.35
CA LEU A 642 -4.06 4.68 -3.41
C LEU A 642 -2.74 5.02 -4.12
N SER A 643 -2.74 5.07 -5.45
CA SER A 643 -1.55 5.33 -6.24
C SER A 643 -1.82 6.09 -7.53
N TYR A 644 -1.17 7.24 -7.64
CA TYR A 644 -1.26 8.12 -8.79
C TYR A 644 -0.62 7.44 -9.99
N ASN A 645 -1.40 7.28 -11.07
CA ASN A 645 -1.01 6.57 -12.29
C ASN A 645 -0.45 5.16 -12.04
N LEU A 646 -0.89 4.48 -10.98
CA LEU A 646 -0.41 3.15 -10.60
C LEU A 646 1.12 3.10 -10.39
N SER A 647 1.71 4.21 -9.94
CA SER A 647 3.15 4.33 -9.74
C SER A 647 3.63 3.75 -8.40
N GLY A 648 4.91 3.39 -8.35
CA GLY A 648 5.53 2.79 -7.16
C GLY A 648 5.35 1.28 -7.06
N THR A 649 5.70 0.72 -5.90
CA THR A 649 5.61 -0.71 -5.60
C THR A 649 4.35 -1.00 -4.76
N ASN A 650 3.64 -2.06 -5.11
CA ASN A 650 2.44 -2.51 -4.42
C ASN A 650 2.76 -3.07 -3.03
N HIS A 651 2.19 -2.49 -1.98
CA HIS A 651 2.30 -2.95 -0.58
C HIS A 651 1.01 -3.60 -0.05
N THR A 652 0.00 -3.86 -0.90
CA THR A 652 -1.09 -4.79 -0.54
C THR A 652 -0.60 -6.25 -0.57
N PHE A 653 0.53 -6.50 -1.23
CA PHE A 653 1.16 -7.80 -1.47
C PHE A 653 0.29 -8.77 -2.29
N GLU A 654 -0.84 -8.30 -2.82
CA GLU A 654 -1.66 -9.09 -3.74
C GLU A 654 -0.96 -9.19 -5.11
N ALA A 655 -1.03 -10.37 -5.72
CA ALA A 655 -0.50 -10.59 -7.06
C ALA A 655 -1.64 -10.67 -8.07
N SER A 656 -1.51 -9.94 -9.19
CA SER A 656 -2.48 -10.02 -10.28
C SER A 656 -2.14 -11.16 -11.24
N LEU A 657 -3.15 -11.92 -11.68
CA LEU A 657 -2.99 -12.92 -12.74
C LEU A 657 -2.65 -12.30 -14.12
N GLU A 658 -2.96 -11.02 -14.32
CA GLU A 658 -2.70 -10.34 -15.60
C GLU A 658 -1.19 -10.26 -15.92
N ILE A 659 -0.33 -10.28 -14.89
CA ILE A 659 1.13 -10.20 -15.02
C ILE A 659 1.70 -11.41 -15.76
N CYS A 660 1.02 -12.57 -15.74
CA CYS A 660 1.50 -13.79 -16.37
C CYS A 660 1.75 -13.60 -17.88
N SER A 661 0.91 -12.79 -18.52
CA SER A 661 0.94 -12.54 -19.96
C SER A 661 2.26 -11.89 -20.42
N SER A 662 2.91 -11.13 -19.54
CA SER A 662 4.19 -10.46 -19.81
C SER A 662 5.33 -11.44 -20.11
N CYS A 663 5.28 -12.63 -19.53
CA CYS A 663 6.31 -13.67 -19.67
C CYS A 663 5.82 -14.90 -20.46
N HIS A 664 4.52 -15.20 -20.40
CA HIS A 664 3.92 -16.41 -20.98
C HIS A 664 3.00 -16.15 -22.18
N GLY A 665 2.90 -14.91 -22.68
CA GLY A 665 2.11 -14.57 -23.85
C GLY A 665 0.61 -14.55 -23.53
N VAL A 666 -0.18 -15.42 -24.17
CA VAL A 666 -1.66 -15.43 -23.99
C VAL A 666 -2.13 -16.19 -22.75
N PHE A 667 -1.21 -16.68 -21.93
CA PHE A 667 -1.51 -17.46 -20.73
C PHE A 667 -1.68 -16.55 -19.51
N ASP A 668 -2.81 -16.69 -18.82
CA ASP A 668 -3.24 -15.87 -17.67
C ASP A 668 -3.19 -16.61 -16.33
N GLY A 669 -2.64 -17.84 -16.28
CA GLY A 669 -2.55 -18.63 -15.06
C GLY A 669 -3.84 -19.34 -14.66
N GLY A 670 -5.03 -18.84 -15.03
CA GLY A 670 -6.32 -19.33 -14.53
C GLY A 670 -6.55 -20.82 -14.80
N SER A 671 -6.31 -21.27 -16.04
CA SER A 671 -6.46 -22.69 -16.40
C SER A 671 -5.51 -23.65 -15.66
N LEU A 672 -4.35 -23.16 -15.17
CA LEU A 672 -3.49 -23.95 -14.31
C LEU A 672 -4.08 -24.06 -12.91
N GLN A 673 -4.58 -22.94 -12.35
CA GLN A 673 -5.17 -22.92 -11.02
C GLN A 673 -6.38 -23.86 -10.95
N GLU A 674 -7.29 -23.79 -11.92
CA GLU A 674 -8.45 -24.71 -12.04
C GLU A 674 -8.02 -26.19 -12.09
N ALA A 675 -6.94 -26.50 -12.81
CA ALA A 675 -6.44 -27.87 -12.91
C ALA A 675 -5.87 -28.38 -11.58
N ILE A 676 -5.13 -27.53 -10.85
CA ILE A 676 -4.57 -27.87 -9.54
C ILE A 676 -5.68 -28.01 -8.50
N GLU A 677 -6.68 -27.13 -8.50
CA GLU A 677 -7.87 -27.25 -7.63
C GLU A 677 -8.61 -28.57 -7.88
N GLY A 678 -8.79 -28.97 -9.14
CA GLY A 678 -9.39 -30.26 -9.48
C GLY A 678 -8.58 -31.45 -8.94
N GLN A 679 -7.25 -31.39 -9.00
CA GLN A 679 -6.38 -32.43 -8.44
C GLN A 679 -6.37 -32.44 -6.90
N LEU A 680 -6.46 -31.27 -6.27
CA LEU A 680 -6.61 -31.16 -4.81
C LEU A 680 -7.91 -31.82 -4.35
N GLU A 681 -9.02 -31.59 -5.07
CA GLU A 681 -10.30 -32.23 -4.77
C GLU A 681 -10.26 -33.76 -4.97
N GLU A 682 -9.61 -34.23 -6.05
CA GLU A 682 -9.37 -35.65 -6.27
C GLU A 682 -8.55 -36.28 -5.13
N LEU A 683 -7.49 -35.60 -4.70
CA LEU A 683 -6.65 -36.05 -3.58
C LEU A 683 -7.41 -36.03 -2.25
N LYS A 684 -8.18 -34.97 -1.96
CA LYS A 684 -9.02 -34.88 -0.75
C LYS A 684 -9.98 -36.06 -0.67
N THR A 685 -10.70 -36.32 -1.76
CA THR A 685 -11.62 -37.47 -1.88
C THR A 685 -10.90 -38.80 -1.66
N ALA A 686 -9.71 -38.98 -2.26
CA ALA A 686 -8.92 -40.20 -2.10
C ALA A 686 -8.45 -40.41 -0.65
N ILE A 687 -8.07 -39.33 0.05
CA ILE A 687 -7.66 -39.39 1.46
C ILE A 687 -8.86 -39.77 2.34
N GLU A 688 -10.02 -39.14 2.16
CA GLU A 688 -11.24 -39.41 2.92
C GLU A 688 -11.72 -40.87 2.75
N GLN A 689 -11.64 -41.38 1.52
CA GLN A 689 -11.93 -42.79 1.25
C GLN A 689 -10.90 -43.71 1.92
N ALA A 690 -9.60 -43.38 1.85
CA ALA A 690 -8.56 -44.18 2.48
C ALA A 690 -8.67 -44.21 4.02
N ILE A 691 -9.07 -43.09 4.65
CA ILE A 691 -9.38 -43.03 6.09
C ILE A 691 -10.55 -43.97 6.41
N THR A 692 -11.62 -43.93 5.61
CA THR A 692 -12.79 -44.80 5.78
C THR A 692 -12.40 -46.28 5.66
N ASP A 693 -11.59 -46.62 4.66
CA ASP A 693 -11.12 -47.98 4.41
C ASP A 693 -10.17 -48.47 5.51
N GLU A 694 -9.32 -47.60 6.05
CA GLU A 694 -8.44 -47.94 7.16
C GLU A 694 -9.23 -48.18 8.44
N ILE A 695 -10.23 -47.37 8.77
CA ILE A 695 -11.12 -47.62 9.91
C ILE A 695 -11.87 -48.96 9.73
N ALA A 696 -12.33 -49.26 8.51
CA ALA A 696 -12.96 -50.53 8.21
C ALA A 696 -11.99 -51.72 8.40
N ALA A 697 -10.74 -51.58 7.96
CA ALA A 697 -9.70 -52.59 8.14
C ALA A 697 -9.41 -52.83 9.63
N GLN A 698 -9.23 -51.76 10.42
CA GLN A 698 -8.92 -51.83 11.86
C GLN A 698 -10.09 -52.36 12.71
N THR A 699 -11.33 -52.23 12.23
CA THR A 699 -12.52 -52.78 12.92
C THR A 699 -12.87 -54.21 12.51
N THR A 700 -12.11 -54.81 11.60
CA THR A 700 -12.32 -56.20 11.18
C THR A 700 -11.95 -57.18 12.30
N GLY A 701 -12.67 -58.31 12.42
CA GLY A 701 -12.24 -59.42 13.27
C GLY A 701 -12.25 -59.17 14.79
N ARG A 702 -13.14 -58.30 15.29
CA ARG A 702 -13.26 -57.80 16.68
C ARG A 702 -12.30 -56.66 17.06
N GLY A 703 -11.59 -56.08 16.10
CA GLY A 703 -10.89 -54.82 16.31
C GLY A 703 -11.85 -53.65 16.54
N THR A 704 -11.34 -52.55 17.09
CA THR A 704 -12.10 -51.33 17.38
C THR A 704 -11.23 -50.12 17.11
N VAL A 705 -11.82 -49.08 16.56
CA VAL A 705 -11.23 -47.73 16.52
C VAL A 705 -12.00 -46.88 17.54
N THR A 706 -11.31 -46.16 18.41
CA THR A 706 -11.95 -45.27 19.38
C THR A 706 -11.60 -43.83 19.03
N LEU A 707 -12.61 -42.97 18.93
CA LEU A 707 -12.43 -41.52 18.89
C LEU A 707 -12.43 -41.02 20.33
N VAL A 708 -11.31 -40.46 20.77
CA VAL A 708 -11.03 -40.21 22.19
C VAL A 708 -11.60 -38.86 22.62
N GLY A 709 -12.55 -38.86 23.56
CA GLY A 709 -13.09 -37.63 24.14
C GLY A 709 -13.82 -36.66 23.19
N VAL A 710 -14.23 -37.11 22.00
CA VAL A 710 -14.81 -36.24 20.96
C VAL A 710 -16.32 -36.01 21.09
N ALA A 711 -17.01 -36.75 21.96
CA ALA A 711 -18.44 -36.54 22.17
C ALA A 711 -18.69 -35.21 22.90
N ALA A 712 -19.90 -34.66 22.77
CA ALA A 712 -20.26 -33.39 23.40
C ALA A 712 -20.15 -33.39 24.94
N ASP A 713 -20.21 -34.56 25.58
CA ASP A 713 -20.01 -34.75 27.02
C ASP A 713 -18.56 -35.12 27.39
N GLY A 714 -17.65 -35.11 26.42
CA GLY A 714 -16.24 -35.49 26.56
C GLY A 714 -16.00 -37.00 26.64
N SER A 715 -17.00 -37.83 26.28
CA SER A 715 -16.85 -39.29 26.26
C SER A 715 -16.24 -39.81 24.96
N ASP A 716 -15.71 -41.04 25.03
CA ASP A 716 -15.13 -41.75 23.90
C ASP A 716 -16.22 -42.35 22.99
N VAL A 717 -15.98 -42.32 21.68
CA VAL A 717 -16.85 -42.92 20.66
C VAL A 717 -16.18 -44.16 20.09
N VAL A 718 -16.72 -45.33 20.38
CA VAL A 718 -16.15 -46.62 19.94
C VAL A 718 -16.80 -47.08 18.64
N ILE A 719 -15.99 -47.24 17.60
CA ILE A 719 -16.38 -47.76 16.29
C ILE A 719 -16.13 -49.27 16.27
N THR A 720 -17.22 -50.04 16.21
CA THR A 720 -17.20 -51.51 16.15
C THR A 720 -17.82 -52.01 14.86
N GLY A 721 -17.13 -51.79 13.73
CA GLY A 721 -17.46 -52.37 12.43
C GLY A 721 -17.47 -51.38 11.27
N ALA A 722 -17.08 -51.88 10.09
CA ALA A 722 -16.86 -51.08 8.88
C ALA A 722 -18.05 -50.23 8.41
N GLY A 723 -19.30 -50.65 8.67
CA GLY A 723 -20.50 -49.91 8.25
C GLY A 723 -20.94 -48.79 9.19
N ALA A 724 -20.21 -48.53 10.27
CA ALA A 724 -20.58 -47.50 11.24
C ALA A 724 -20.18 -46.08 10.77
N VAL A 725 -19.13 -45.97 9.94
CA VAL A 725 -18.70 -44.70 9.34
C VAL A 725 -19.45 -44.48 8.04
N THR A 726 -20.06 -43.30 7.88
CA THR A 726 -20.89 -42.96 6.71
C THR A 726 -20.40 -41.75 5.92
N ALA A 727 -19.56 -40.92 6.54
CA ALA A 727 -18.88 -39.81 5.90
C ALA A 727 -17.60 -39.48 6.68
N VAL A 728 -16.58 -39.03 5.95
CA VAL A 728 -15.33 -38.46 6.46
C VAL A 728 -15.08 -37.22 5.61
N GLU A 729 -14.78 -36.10 6.25
CA GLU A 729 -14.27 -34.89 5.60
C GLU A 729 -12.89 -34.56 6.16
N LEU A 730 -11.90 -34.41 5.28
CA LEU A 730 -10.54 -34.04 5.68
C LEU A 730 -10.51 -32.58 6.11
N THR A 731 -9.91 -32.32 7.28
CA THR A 731 -9.77 -30.97 7.84
C THR A 731 -8.44 -30.83 8.60
N GLU A 732 -8.21 -29.66 9.18
CA GLU A 732 -7.06 -29.33 10.01
C GLU A 732 -7.55 -28.75 11.33
N SER A 733 -6.92 -29.12 12.45
CA SER A 733 -7.19 -28.52 13.75
C SER A 733 -5.92 -28.28 14.56
N HIS A 734 -5.60 -27.01 14.79
CA HIS A 734 -4.49 -26.57 15.65
C HIS A 734 -3.08 -27.07 15.23
N GLY A 735 -2.79 -27.01 13.93
CA GLY A 735 -1.57 -27.54 13.30
C GLY A 735 -1.58 -29.07 13.13
N ARG A 736 -2.75 -29.72 13.12
CA ARG A 736 -2.89 -31.17 13.07
C ARG A 736 -3.86 -31.60 11.97
N ILE A 737 -3.49 -32.63 11.23
CA ILE A 737 -4.35 -33.32 10.28
C ILE A 737 -5.50 -33.96 11.06
N ALA A 738 -6.72 -33.59 10.69
CA ALA A 738 -7.94 -33.97 11.38
C ALA A 738 -9.02 -34.40 10.37
N MET A 739 -10.13 -34.91 10.90
CA MET A 739 -11.31 -35.25 10.12
C MET A 739 -12.59 -34.86 10.84
N ASP A 740 -13.58 -34.46 10.07
CA ASP A 740 -14.97 -34.49 10.52
C ASP A 740 -15.56 -35.84 10.11
N ILE A 741 -15.98 -36.64 11.10
CA ILE A 741 -16.38 -38.04 10.88
C ILE A 741 -17.80 -38.30 11.33
N THR A 742 -18.61 -38.91 10.45
CA THR A 742 -19.99 -39.28 10.76
C THR A 742 -20.10 -40.76 11.13
N VAL A 743 -20.30 -41.04 12.42
CA VAL A 743 -20.46 -42.38 12.97
C VAL A 743 -21.90 -42.60 13.42
N ASN A 744 -22.56 -43.62 12.88
CA ASN A 744 -23.96 -43.97 13.18
C ASN A 744 -24.94 -42.77 13.07
N GLY A 745 -24.71 -41.88 12.10
CA GLY A 745 -25.54 -40.70 11.84
C GLY A 745 -25.26 -39.48 12.73
N THR A 746 -24.19 -39.50 13.55
CA THR A 746 -23.71 -38.33 14.31
C THR A 746 -22.34 -37.92 13.80
N THR A 747 -22.17 -36.62 13.47
CA THR A 747 -20.90 -36.04 13.03
C THR A 747 -20.10 -35.56 14.24
N TYR A 748 -18.82 -35.92 14.27
CA TYR A 748 -17.84 -35.47 15.24
C TYR A 748 -16.79 -34.66 14.49
N GLU A 749 -16.63 -33.40 14.85
CA GLU A 749 -15.78 -32.45 14.13
C GLU A 749 -14.37 -32.40 14.71
N HIS A 750 -13.39 -32.03 13.89
CA HIS A 750 -11.99 -31.76 14.26
C HIS A 750 -11.28 -32.94 14.95
N VAL A 751 -11.61 -34.18 14.59
CA VAL A 751 -10.99 -35.39 15.18
C VAL A 751 -9.59 -35.58 14.61
N ARG A 752 -8.55 -35.31 15.41
CA ARG A 752 -7.16 -35.41 14.96
C ARG A 752 -6.75 -36.86 14.73
N LEU A 753 -6.12 -37.14 13.58
CA LEU A 753 -5.92 -38.52 13.11
C LEU A 753 -5.04 -39.36 14.04
N ALA A 754 -4.04 -38.78 14.70
CA ALA A 754 -3.25 -39.49 15.70
C ALA A 754 -3.72 -39.16 17.11
N SER A 755 -3.90 -37.87 17.40
CA SER A 755 -4.07 -37.38 18.77
C SER A 755 -5.42 -37.76 19.40
N ASP A 756 -6.46 -37.93 18.58
CA ASP A 756 -7.83 -38.24 19.05
C ASP A 756 -8.32 -39.61 18.59
N THR A 757 -7.42 -40.49 18.13
CA THR A 757 -7.78 -41.86 17.77
C THR A 757 -6.97 -42.90 18.55
N ALA A 758 -7.62 -44.01 18.89
CA ALA A 758 -6.96 -45.16 19.50
C ALA A 758 -7.30 -46.45 18.75
N VAL A 759 -6.25 -47.18 18.37
CA VAL A 759 -6.29 -48.47 17.68
C VAL A 759 -5.36 -49.44 18.40
N GLY A 760 -5.93 -50.28 19.28
CA GLY A 760 -5.15 -51.15 20.15
C GLY A 760 -4.28 -50.34 21.12
N ALA A 761 -2.95 -50.43 20.97
CA ALA A 761 -1.99 -49.67 21.78
C ALA A 761 -1.43 -48.42 21.07
N GLY A 762 -1.86 -48.19 19.82
CA GLY A 762 -1.43 -47.06 18.99
C GLY A 762 -2.63 -46.25 18.50
N THR A 763 -2.45 -45.58 17.37
CA THR A 763 -3.39 -44.64 16.76
C THR A 763 -3.71 -45.06 15.31
N LEU A 764 -4.61 -44.34 14.66
CA LEU A 764 -4.99 -44.61 13.26
C LEU A 764 -3.80 -44.44 12.29
N VAL A 765 -2.83 -43.57 12.61
CA VAL A 765 -1.69 -43.31 11.73
C VAL A 765 -0.57 -44.34 11.86
N ASP A 766 -0.56 -45.19 12.90
CA ASP A 766 0.56 -46.11 13.16
C ASP A 766 0.62 -47.31 12.19
N SER A 767 -0.45 -47.56 11.44
CA SER A 767 -0.47 -48.61 10.42
C SER A 767 0.27 -48.16 9.15
N ALA A 768 0.64 -49.12 8.28
CA ALA A 768 1.27 -48.77 7.01
C ALA A 768 0.34 -47.91 6.12
N ALA A 769 -0.97 -48.19 6.12
CA ALA A 769 -1.95 -47.38 5.41
C ALA A 769 -2.14 -46.01 6.08
N GLY A 770 -2.18 -45.96 7.42
CA GLY A 770 -2.21 -44.72 8.20
C GLY A 770 -1.03 -43.79 7.89
N GLN A 771 0.18 -44.35 7.77
CA GLN A 771 1.37 -43.61 7.35
C GLN A 771 1.26 -43.06 5.92
N THR A 772 0.69 -43.82 4.99
CA THR A 772 0.44 -43.32 3.63
C THR A 772 -0.61 -42.20 3.64
N ILE A 773 -1.70 -42.37 4.39
CA ILE A 773 -2.77 -41.38 4.54
C ILE A 773 -2.22 -40.06 5.06
N VAL A 774 -1.46 -40.08 6.16
CA VAL A 774 -1.00 -38.85 6.81
C VAL A 774 0.04 -38.11 5.96
N LYS A 775 0.89 -38.83 5.21
CA LYS A 775 1.81 -38.24 4.23
C LYS A 775 1.09 -37.63 3.03
N ALA A 776 0.04 -38.29 2.53
CA ALA A 776 -0.78 -37.76 1.46
C ALA A 776 -1.57 -36.51 1.92
N ALA A 777 -2.08 -36.52 3.15
CA ALA A 777 -2.74 -35.37 3.76
C ALA A 777 -1.77 -34.20 4.00
N TRP A 778 -0.52 -34.46 4.42
CA TRP A 778 0.52 -33.43 4.46
C TRP A 778 0.71 -32.78 3.09
N ASN A 779 0.87 -33.59 2.04
CA ASN A 779 1.02 -33.08 0.69
C ASN A 779 -0.21 -32.27 0.23
N TYR A 780 -1.43 -32.70 0.58
CA TYR A 780 -2.65 -31.92 0.32
C TYR A 780 -2.55 -30.54 0.98
N PHE A 781 -2.28 -30.47 2.29
CA PHE A 781 -2.19 -29.20 3.01
C PHE A 781 -0.98 -28.35 2.62
N LEU A 782 0.10 -28.94 2.12
CA LEU A 782 1.24 -28.22 1.55
C LEU A 782 0.83 -27.44 0.30
N ILE A 783 0.18 -28.12 -0.66
CA ILE A 783 -0.23 -27.49 -1.92
C ILE A 783 -1.43 -26.55 -1.71
N HIS A 784 -2.39 -26.94 -0.88
CA HIS A 784 -3.54 -26.11 -0.56
C HIS A 784 -3.15 -24.88 0.26
N GLY A 785 -2.29 -25.05 1.28
CA GLY A 785 -1.83 -23.95 2.14
C GLY A 785 -1.00 -22.91 1.38
N ASP A 786 -0.17 -23.35 0.44
CA ASP A 786 0.59 -22.45 -0.45
C ASP A 786 -0.29 -21.36 -1.09
N GLY A 787 -1.55 -21.67 -1.41
CA GLY A 787 -2.55 -20.70 -1.83
C GLY A 787 -2.34 -20.11 -3.23
N SER A 788 -1.26 -20.45 -3.93
CA SER A 788 -1.03 -20.00 -5.31
C SER A 788 -1.76 -20.84 -6.35
N ASN A 789 -2.43 -21.92 -5.91
CA ASN A 789 -3.00 -22.96 -6.76
C ASN A 789 -1.97 -23.49 -7.77
N GLY A 790 -0.75 -23.74 -7.28
CA GLY A 790 0.36 -24.31 -8.03
C GLY A 790 1.18 -23.34 -8.87
N VAL A 791 0.83 -22.04 -8.93
CA VAL A 791 1.59 -21.03 -9.70
C VAL A 791 3.04 -20.91 -9.22
N HIS A 792 3.32 -21.04 -7.93
CA HIS A 792 4.70 -20.97 -7.42
C HIS A 792 5.59 -22.07 -8.02
N ASN A 793 5.08 -23.31 -8.16
CA ASN A 793 5.84 -24.39 -8.81
C ASN A 793 4.90 -25.41 -9.49
N PRO A 794 4.46 -25.13 -10.74
CA PRO A 794 3.42 -25.92 -11.40
C PRO A 794 3.83 -27.38 -11.59
N SER A 795 5.10 -27.61 -11.92
CA SER A 795 5.64 -28.94 -12.16
C SER A 795 5.74 -29.78 -10.89
N PHE A 796 6.16 -29.16 -9.78
CA PHE A 796 6.29 -29.85 -8.51
C PHE A 796 4.91 -30.14 -7.90
N ALA A 797 3.99 -29.17 -7.90
CA ALA A 797 2.62 -29.35 -7.43
C ALA A 797 1.93 -30.53 -8.14
N ASN A 798 1.97 -30.56 -9.48
CA ASN A 798 1.43 -31.67 -10.26
C ASN A 798 2.04 -33.03 -9.88
N ARG A 799 3.36 -33.11 -9.69
CA ARG A 799 4.02 -34.36 -9.31
C ARG A 799 3.62 -34.81 -7.91
N VAL A 800 3.56 -33.88 -6.95
CA VAL A 800 3.18 -34.16 -5.56
C VAL A 800 1.75 -34.67 -5.49
N LEU A 801 0.80 -33.99 -6.14
CA LEU A 801 -0.61 -34.39 -6.16
C LEU A 801 -0.79 -35.77 -6.80
N ASN A 802 -0.24 -35.98 -8.00
CA ASN A 802 -0.36 -37.27 -8.68
C ASN A 802 0.30 -38.41 -7.89
N ALA A 803 1.49 -38.20 -7.33
CA ALA A 803 2.16 -39.22 -6.53
C ALA A 803 1.40 -39.57 -5.24
N SER A 804 0.75 -38.57 -4.62
CA SER A 804 -0.07 -38.77 -3.42
C SER A 804 -1.34 -39.55 -3.74
N ILE A 805 -2.02 -39.20 -4.84
CA ILE A 805 -3.20 -39.94 -5.33
C ILE A 805 -2.82 -41.38 -5.67
N ASP A 806 -1.71 -41.59 -6.36
CA ASP A 806 -1.24 -42.93 -6.73
C ASP A 806 -0.79 -43.77 -5.53
N ALA A 807 -0.28 -43.14 -4.47
CA ALA A 807 0.08 -43.84 -3.23
C ALA A 807 -1.13 -44.38 -2.46
N LEU A 808 -2.32 -43.77 -2.65
CA LEU A 808 -3.57 -44.16 -1.99
C LEU A 808 -4.37 -45.23 -2.76
N LYS A 809 -3.99 -45.54 -4.00
CA LYS A 809 -4.57 -46.61 -4.84
C LYS A 809 -3.93 -47.96 -4.55
#